data_AF-A0A1J4K1G1-F1
#
_entry.id   AF-A0A1J4K1G1-F1
#
_cell.length_a   1.000
_cell.length_b   1.000
_cell.length_c   1.000
_cell.angle_alpha   90.00
_cell.angle_beta   90.00
_cell.angle_gamma   90.00
#
_symmetry.space_group_name_H-M   'P 1'
#
loop_
_entity.id
_entity.type
_entity.pdbx_description
1 polymer ?
#
loop_
_entity_poly.entity_id
_entity_poly.type
_entity_poly.pdbx_seq_one_letter_code
_entity_poly.pdbx_strand_id
1 'polypeptide(L)'
;MYTSTNRLSQIRGTSESASIFLIDFVHSKMEGSFYTMMTKRIAAEELLYICNDIEKLALQTVAHRKKFQFAINQFRTFCETYFEHTNDNPLNPQELEEFRKIIQMTREYSQMFSLNLLNSWAQTFLDGPSISVATDLNSLTVRLRDSAKVLDQDAADAFDPESPQWIQLHLLDLRAVITSLQQYIEAADPADEAIPLMTSKIQSIDNFFNEYEEDNILPGVRFFSPIPIHSQNWRLEHDDFTCEKQEGQGISSIVYYGHLKSTNEEVAVKKLKCEKLSGHKLRAFQREISVLATAEHPCVLKFVGATDTPPFCIVTEWLAGGTLYHDLRKFHRLDATGLTICAIDIAQGMRFLHSLQIIHRDLKSLNVLLDSNGNAKICDFGFSRQTNKDQLMTQNVGTPHWMAPELLGGSISYDEKIDVYAYGIVLWEIMTQKLPYVGLEASQIIGQVLLNDIRPTIPPNSPPEFTKLIEMCWARDPRNRPSFEDIMKMWRKGTIMLPGANPQIIIRHLQQCINESDRATDDIESHLNSLDRLNSCGLGLPNLYEALQKDGIPASLADKCWENLQLLPKIGKEDIYIKCVALFLSTTFAAKAAAILREMPSGSIPREIAVTASSFLPTGNDKLDMDLIMIACKNNAAGEAALHSIQKEQVTIALEIVAREGMHPDNKSQICARCIQCLTINDTMLNVAALRCLIANNEAKSIPFSVMKTHIQSRNITLKMATHIAAAKMTEEGVQIPNEILDLFIAKLETVPIAGTVIVNACRNLESAKYILERFAFGTAPPAELTARIIIQANKHPQLKEAVMKWLIQNPLPYDETESSQAIQRILAQNS
;
A
#
# COMPACT_ATOMS: atom_id res chain seq x y z
N MET A 1 19.66 -10.01 31.28
CA MET A 1 19.69 -10.95 32.43
C MET A 1 18.84 -12.18 32.13
N TYR A 2 19.31 -13.34 32.62
CA TYR A 2 18.81 -14.72 32.45
C TYR A 2 18.95 -15.29 31.02
N THR A 3 19.88 -16.19 30.70
CA THR A 3 20.53 -17.24 31.52
C THR A 3 21.96 -17.52 31.07
N SER A 4 22.90 -17.47 32.02
CA SER A 4 24.24 -18.07 31.90
C SER A 4 24.19 -19.48 32.49
N THR A 5 24.58 -20.50 31.73
CA THR A 5 25.45 -21.63 32.12
C THR A 5 25.39 -22.78 31.10
N ASN A 6 26.57 -23.32 30.76
CA ASN A 6 26.84 -24.60 30.10
C ASN A 6 26.58 -24.75 28.58
N ARG A 7 27.62 -24.51 27.77
CA ARG A 7 28.50 -25.58 27.22
C ARG A 7 29.52 -24.98 26.25
N LEU A 8 30.75 -24.82 26.72
CA LEU A 8 31.93 -24.93 25.86
C LEU A 8 32.09 -26.40 25.47
N SER A 9 32.45 -26.61 24.20
CA SER A 9 32.80 -27.87 23.53
C SER A 9 31.64 -28.67 22.89
N GLN A 10 31.81 -28.85 21.57
CA GLN A 10 31.05 -29.68 20.62
C GLN A 10 29.77 -29.06 20.03
N ILE A 11 29.91 -28.37 18.90
CA ILE A 11 29.45 -28.82 17.57
C ILE A 11 30.21 -28.02 16.50
N ARG A 12 30.85 -28.73 15.59
CA ARG A 12 31.41 -28.20 14.33
C ARG A 12 30.26 -27.71 13.43
N GLY A 13 30.48 -26.55 12.82
CA GLY A 13 29.89 -26.15 11.54
C GLY A 13 28.58 -25.36 11.65
N THR A 14 28.61 -24.09 11.20
CA THR A 14 27.78 -23.59 10.09
C THR A 14 28.00 -22.08 9.82
N SER A 15 28.32 -21.76 8.56
CA SER A 15 28.11 -20.50 7.81
C SER A 15 29.01 -19.26 8.00
N GLU A 16 29.39 -18.80 9.19
CA GLU A 16 30.05 -17.47 9.31
C GLU A 16 31.52 -17.45 8.88
N SER A 17 32.28 -18.50 9.17
CA SER A 17 33.69 -18.63 8.76
C SER A 17 33.85 -19.03 7.29
N ALA A 18 32.77 -19.46 6.62
CA ALA A 18 32.80 -19.90 5.23
C ALA A 18 32.80 -18.72 4.25
N SER A 19 32.09 -17.63 4.54
CA SER A 19 31.98 -16.46 3.65
C SER A 19 33.31 -15.70 3.51
N ILE A 20 34.02 -15.50 4.62
CA ILE A 20 35.35 -14.86 4.64
C ILE A 20 36.38 -15.78 3.95
N PHE A 21 36.34 -17.09 4.20
CA PHE A 21 37.21 -18.06 3.51
C PHE A 21 36.93 -18.15 2.00
N LEU A 22 35.69 -17.97 1.55
CA LEU A 22 35.34 -18.02 0.12
C LEU A 22 35.87 -16.80 -0.62
N ILE A 23 35.77 -15.60 -0.01
CA ILE A 23 36.33 -14.35 -0.54
C ILE A 23 37.85 -14.47 -0.61
N ASP A 24 38.51 -14.92 0.45
CA ASP A 24 39.97 -15.14 0.46
C ASP A 24 40.41 -16.26 -0.51
N PHE A 25 39.59 -17.29 -0.74
CA PHE A 25 39.86 -18.37 -1.70
C PHE A 25 39.69 -17.95 -3.17
N VAL A 26 38.66 -17.17 -3.48
CA VAL A 26 38.48 -16.54 -4.81
C VAL A 26 39.64 -15.57 -5.08
N HIS A 27 40.07 -14.83 -4.07
CA HIS A 27 41.24 -13.97 -4.14
C HIS A 27 42.57 -14.71 -4.29
N SER A 28 42.79 -15.84 -3.58
CA SER A 28 44.04 -16.60 -3.67
C SER A 28 44.20 -17.31 -5.03
N LYS A 29 43.08 -17.60 -5.73
CA LYS A 29 43.12 -18.08 -7.11
C LYS A 29 43.48 -16.99 -8.13
N MET A 30 43.36 -15.71 -7.77
CA MET A 30 43.61 -14.58 -8.68
C MET A 30 45.07 -14.09 -8.72
N GLU A 31 45.95 -14.58 -7.85
CA GLU A 31 47.40 -14.25 -7.86
C GLU A 31 48.22 -15.11 -8.85
N GLY A 32 47.61 -16.13 -9.48
CA GLY A 32 48.29 -17.04 -10.42
C GLY A 32 47.79 -16.92 -11.86
N SER A 33 48.70 -16.65 -12.81
CA SER A 33 48.71 -16.75 -14.29
C SER A 33 47.41 -16.77 -15.14
N PHE A 34 46.23 -16.39 -14.64
CA PHE A 34 44.95 -16.51 -15.35
C PHE A 34 44.56 -15.29 -16.19
N TYR A 35 45.31 -14.20 -16.11
CA TYR A 35 44.90 -12.88 -16.61
C TYR A 35 45.35 -12.49 -18.03
N THR A 36 45.74 -13.44 -18.88
CA THR A 36 46.08 -13.12 -20.28
C THR A 36 44.86 -13.11 -21.22
N MET A 37 43.68 -13.55 -20.77
CA MET A 37 42.47 -13.68 -21.61
C MET A 37 41.13 -13.39 -20.87
N MET A 38 41.09 -12.47 -19.90
CA MET A 38 39.82 -12.11 -19.25
C MET A 38 38.98 -11.20 -20.16
N THR A 39 37.72 -11.57 -20.43
CA THR A 39 36.77 -10.76 -21.20
C THR A 39 35.95 -9.85 -20.29
N LYS A 40 35.43 -8.75 -20.85
CA LYS A 40 34.59 -7.80 -20.10
C LYS A 40 33.39 -8.48 -19.45
N ARG A 41 32.77 -9.44 -20.17
CA ARG A 41 31.68 -10.27 -19.66
C ARG A 41 32.06 -11.08 -18.41
N ILE A 42 33.21 -11.76 -18.43
CA ILE A 42 33.69 -12.53 -17.26
C ILE A 42 33.98 -11.58 -16.09
N ALA A 43 34.57 -10.41 -16.35
CA ALA A 43 34.79 -9.40 -15.32
C ALA A 43 33.49 -8.91 -14.67
N ALA A 44 32.42 -8.71 -15.45
CA ALA A 44 31.13 -8.32 -14.91
C ALA A 44 30.45 -9.45 -14.10
N GLU A 45 30.53 -10.70 -14.57
CA GLU A 45 30.02 -11.87 -13.82
C GLU A 45 30.72 -12.01 -12.45
N GLU A 46 32.04 -11.81 -12.41
CA GLU A 46 32.82 -11.84 -11.16
C GLU A 46 32.46 -10.69 -10.21
N LEU A 47 32.29 -9.46 -10.70
CA LEU A 47 31.87 -8.33 -9.87
C LEU A 47 30.47 -8.53 -9.29
N LEU A 48 29.55 -9.08 -10.08
CA LEU A 48 28.21 -9.40 -9.60
C LEU A 48 28.23 -10.53 -8.55
N TYR A 49 29.10 -11.52 -8.72
CA TYR A 49 29.33 -12.56 -7.71
C TYR A 49 29.86 -11.97 -6.39
N ILE A 50 30.89 -11.14 -6.45
CA ILE A 50 31.47 -10.45 -5.29
C ILE A 50 30.44 -9.54 -4.61
N CYS A 51 29.65 -8.79 -5.40
CA CYS A 51 28.58 -7.93 -4.90
C CYS A 51 27.56 -8.73 -4.09
N ASN A 52 27.10 -9.88 -4.59
CA ASN A 52 26.15 -10.74 -3.90
C ASN A 52 26.68 -11.30 -2.57
N ASP A 53 27.98 -11.59 -2.49
CA ASP A 53 28.59 -12.09 -1.24
C ASP A 53 28.77 -10.97 -0.21
N ILE A 54 29.16 -9.78 -0.64
CA ILE A 54 29.29 -8.62 0.25
C ILE A 54 27.93 -8.14 0.74
N GLU A 55 26.88 -8.25 -0.08
CA GLU A 55 25.51 -7.94 0.33
C GLU A 55 25.02 -8.82 1.48
N LYS A 56 25.31 -10.13 1.43
CA LYS A 56 24.99 -11.04 2.54
C LYS A 56 25.66 -10.59 3.83
N LEU A 57 26.92 -10.12 3.74
CA LEU A 57 27.68 -9.63 4.88
C LEU A 57 27.11 -8.30 5.41
N ALA A 58 26.73 -7.37 4.52
CA ALA A 58 26.07 -6.11 4.87
C ALA A 58 24.72 -6.33 5.58
N LEU A 59 23.97 -7.38 5.19
CA LEU A 59 22.70 -7.73 5.82
C LEU A 59 22.84 -8.27 7.25
N GLN A 60 24.02 -8.79 7.60
CA GLN A 60 24.34 -9.37 8.89
C GLN A 60 24.89 -8.33 9.90
N THR A 61 25.19 -7.10 9.47
CA THR A 61 25.71 -6.08 10.39
C THR A 61 24.64 -5.58 11.36
N VAL A 62 25.08 -5.33 12.59
CA VAL A 62 24.20 -4.89 13.69
C VAL A 62 24.21 -3.37 13.82
N ALA A 63 25.36 -2.74 13.51
CA ALA A 63 25.51 -1.30 13.43
C ALA A 63 25.63 -0.84 11.97
N HIS A 64 25.21 0.41 11.71
CA HIS A 64 25.35 1.08 10.41
C HIS A 64 24.69 0.40 9.21
N ARG A 65 23.76 -0.53 9.48
CA ARG A 65 23.16 -1.44 8.50
C ARG A 65 22.57 -0.71 7.30
N LYS A 66 21.85 0.38 7.52
CA LYS A 66 21.22 1.13 6.42
C LYS A 66 22.25 1.82 5.52
N LYS A 67 23.32 2.38 6.10
CA LYS A 67 24.43 2.96 5.32
C LYS A 67 25.16 1.91 4.50
N PHE A 68 25.41 0.74 5.06
CA PHE A 68 26.06 -0.35 4.32
C PHE A 68 25.17 -0.91 3.20
N GLN A 69 23.87 -1.05 3.44
CA GLN A 69 22.91 -1.39 2.39
C GLN A 69 22.90 -0.36 1.26
N PHE A 70 22.94 0.93 1.59
CA PHE A 70 22.98 1.99 0.60
C PHE A 70 24.28 1.94 -0.24
N ALA A 71 25.43 1.72 0.40
CA ALA A 71 26.71 1.54 -0.28
C ALA A 71 26.69 0.36 -1.27
N ILE A 72 26.16 -0.79 -0.82
CA ILE A 72 26.10 -2.00 -1.66
C ILE A 72 25.05 -1.88 -2.75
N ASN A 73 23.96 -1.16 -2.54
CA ASN A 73 22.99 -0.91 -3.60
C ASN A 73 23.61 -0.11 -4.75
N GLN A 74 24.44 0.91 -4.45
CA GLN A 74 25.19 1.63 -5.49
C GLN A 74 26.17 0.70 -6.23
N PHE A 75 26.89 -0.15 -5.50
CA PHE A 75 27.79 -1.14 -6.09
C PHE A 75 27.05 -2.15 -6.98
N ARG A 76 25.86 -2.59 -6.54
CA ARG A 76 24.97 -3.49 -7.30
C ARG A 76 24.48 -2.84 -8.58
N THR A 77 23.97 -1.60 -8.51
CA THR A 77 23.53 -0.84 -9.69
C THR A 77 24.67 -0.67 -10.69
N PHE A 78 25.89 -0.38 -10.23
CA PHE A 78 27.08 -0.39 -11.07
C PHE A 78 27.30 -1.77 -11.75
N CYS A 79 27.29 -2.86 -10.98
CA CYS A 79 27.54 -4.21 -11.52
C CYS A 79 26.49 -4.62 -12.57
N GLU A 80 25.22 -4.34 -12.32
CA GLU A 80 24.10 -4.65 -13.22
C GLU A 80 24.19 -3.83 -14.51
N THR A 81 24.41 -2.52 -14.39
CA THR A 81 24.58 -1.62 -15.56
C THR A 81 25.81 -1.99 -16.38
N TYR A 82 26.94 -2.28 -15.71
CA TYR A 82 28.15 -2.72 -16.38
C TYR A 82 27.93 -4.05 -17.10
N PHE A 83 27.24 -5.02 -16.47
CA PHE A 83 26.91 -6.31 -17.09
C PHE A 83 26.11 -6.15 -18.38
N GLU A 84 25.11 -5.27 -18.40
CA GLU A 84 24.30 -4.97 -19.59
C GLU A 84 25.12 -4.37 -20.74
N HIS A 85 26.16 -3.59 -20.43
CA HIS A 85 27.05 -2.97 -21.42
C HIS A 85 28.22 -3.86 -21.85
N THR A 86 28.41 -5.03 -21.22
CA THR A 86 29.56 -5.90 -21.52
C THR A 86 29.43 -6.67 -22.83
N ASN A 87 30.59 -6.98 -23.41
CA ASN A 87 30.74 -7.82 -24.59
C ASN A 87 31.87 -8.86 -24.37
N ASP A 88 32.05 -9.78 -25.31
CA ASP A 88 33.06 -10.83 -25.22
C ASP A 88 34.49 -10.35 -25.58
N ASN A 89 34.74 -9.03 -25.64
CA ASN A 89 36.08 -8.50 -25.90
C ASN A 89 36.97 -8.62 -24.65
N PRO A 90 38.30 -8.81 -24.82
CA PRO A 90 39.25 -8.81 -23.71
C PRO A 90 39.35 -7.44 -23.06
N LEU A 91 39.59 -7.39 -21.73
CA LEU A 91 39.93 -6.15 -21.05
C LEU A 91 41.27 -5.63 -21.57
N ASN A 92 41.36 -4.33 -21.79
CA ASN A 92 42.64 -3.70 -22.08
C ASN A 92 43.51 -3.61 -20.79
N PRO A 93 44.84 -3.40 -20.90
CA PRO A 93 45.73 -3.40 -19.73
C PRO A 93 45.38 -2.35 -18.65
N GLN A 94 44.77 -1.23 -19.04
CA GLN A 94 44.37 -0.16 -18.13
C GLN A 94 43.05 -0.52 -17.41
N GLU A 95 42.06 -1.02 -18.14
CA GLU A 95 40.81 -1.58 -17.59
C GLU A 95 41.10 -2.72 -16.61
N LEU A 96 42.07 -3.57 -16.94
CA LEU A 96 42.46 -4.69 -16.09
C LEU A 96 43.06 -4.22 -14.75
N GLU A 97 43.83 -3.15 -14.76
CA GLU A 97 44.41 -2.58 -13.54
C GLU A 97 43.34 -1.92 -12.67
N GLU A 98 42.41 -1.16 -13.27
CA GLU A 98 41.29 -0.57 -12.53
C GLU A 98 40.32 -1.62 -11.99
N PHE A 99 40.06 -2.69 -12.75
CA PHE A 99 39.31 -3.85 -12.29
C PHE A 99 39.91 -4.46 -11.01
N ARG A 100 41.24 -4.63 -10.95
CA ARG A 100 41.93 -5.11 -9.75
C ARG A 100 41.79 -4.16 -8.57
N LYS A 101 41.82 -2.85 -8.81
CA LYS A 101 41.59 -1.85 -7.76
C LYS A 101 40.16 -1.92 -7.21
N ILE A 102 39.16 -2.10 -8.07
CA ILE A 102 37.77 -2.32 -7.62
C ILE A 102 37.68 -3.57 -6.75
N ILE A 103 38.26 -4.68 -7.18
CA ILE A 103 38.34 -5.91 -6.38
C ILE A 103 39.03 -5.65 -5.03
N GLN A 104 40.11 -4.88 -4.98
CA GLN A 104 40.75 -4.52 -3.71
C GLN A 104 39.84 -3.68 -2.82
N MET A 105 39.09 -2.72 -3.36
CA MET A 105 38.13 -1.91 -2.61
C MET A 105 36.95 -2.74 -2.09
N THR A 106 36.55 -3.81 -2.77
CA THR A 106 35.54 -4.75 -2.25
C THR A 106 36.00 -5.51 -1.00
N ARG A 107 37.32 -5.68 -0.81
CA ARG A 107 37.88 -6.20 0.45
C ARG A 107 37.74 -5.19 1.58
N GLU A 108 37.92 -3.91 1.29
CA GLU A 108 37.73 -2.84 2.27
C GLU A 108 36.27 -2.79 2.76
N TYR A 109 35.28 -2.94 1.85
CA TYR A 109 33.88 -3.14 2.25
C TYR A 109 33.71 -4.35 3.18
N SER A 110 34.28 -5.49 2.81
CA SER A 110 34.16 -6.73 3.59
C SER A 110 34.77 -6.59 4.99
N GLN A 111 35.92 -5.93 5.11
CA GLN A 111 36.57 -5.64 6.39
C GLN A 111 35.72 -4.70 7.26
N MET A 112 35.23 -3.60 6.68
CA MET A 112 34.37 -2.66 7.40
C MET A 112 33.09 -3.33 7.92
N PHE A 113 32.45 -4.19 7.13
CA PHE A 113 31.22 -4.86 7.54
C PHE A 113 31.50 -5.91 8.60
N SER A 114 32.61 -6.66 8.47
CA SER A 114 33.03 -7.67 9.44
C SER A 114 33.27 -7.06 10.83
N LEU A 115 33.84 -5.85 10.90
CA LEU A 115 34.04 -5.14 12.17
C LEU A 115 32.72 -4.74 12.85
N ASN A 116 31.61 -4.66 12.10
CA ASN A 116 30.29 -4.24 12.59
C ASN A 116 29.28 -5.40 12.74
N LEU A 117 29.77 -6.65 12.83
CA LEU A 117 28.97 -7.84 13.16
C LEU A 117 28.71 -7.94 14.67
N LEU A 118 27.75 -8.78 15.06
CA LEU A 118 27.26 -8.92 16.45
C LEU A 118 28.37 -9.10 17.50
N ASN A 119 29.45 -9.81 17.16
CA ASN A 119 30.52 -10.17 18.08
C ASN A 119 31.64 -9.11 18.20
N SER A 120 31.66 -8.08 17.33
CA SER A 120 32.77 -7.12 17.22
C SER A 120 32.34 -5.65 17.20
N TRP A 121 31.09 -5.36 16.84
CA TRP A 121 30.61 -4.00 16.62
C TRP A 121 30.76 -3.09 17.84
N ALA A 122 30.55 -3.64 19.05
CA ALA A 122 30.54 -2.85 20.28
C ALA A 122 31.92 -2.23 20.55
N GLN A 123 32.99 -3.01 20.39
CA GLN A 123 34.36 -2.51 20.60
C GLN A 123 34.74 -1.48 19.53
N THR A 124 34.46 -1.77 18.25
CA THR A 124 34.76 -0.85 17.15
C THR A 124 33.98 0.47 17.24
N PHE A 125 32.72 0.40 17.63
CA PHE A 125 31.85 1.58 17.72
C PHE A 125 32.16 2.44 18.95
N LEU A 126 32.39 1.81 20.11
CA LEU A 126 32.65 2.53 21.35
C LEU A 126 34.03 3.21 21.34
N ASP A 127 35.04 2.59 20.72
CA ASP A 127 36.42 3.11 20.72
C ASP A 127 36.69 4.15 19.61
N GLY A 128 35.87 4.20 18.55
CA GLY A 128 36.08 5.06 17.37
C GLY A 128 35.28 6.38 17.36
N PRO A 129 35.70 7.40 16.58
CA PRO A 129 34.92 8.62 16.34
C PRO A 129 33.57 8.31 15.67
N SER A 130 32.51 9.06 16.01
CA SER A 130 31.15 8.80 15.50
C SER A 130 31.03 8.94 13.97
N ILE A 131 31.90 9.73 13.32
CA ILE A 131 31.88 9.98 11.88
C ILE A 131 32.70 8.99 11.04
N SER A 132 33.61 8.21 11.64
CA SER A 132 34.67 7.45 10.94
C SER A 132 34.12 6.60 9.79
N VAL A 133 33.10 5.79 10.07
CA VAL A 133 32.46 4.89 9.09
C VAL A 133 31.84 5.65 7.91
N ALA A 134 31.28 6.85 8.14
CA ALA A 134 30.73 7.64 7.04
C ALA A 134 31.84 8.24 6.16
N THR A 135 32.93 8.72 6.77
CA THR A 135 34.09 9.23 6.05
C THR A 135 34.75 8.14 5.20
N ASP A 136 34.90 6.94 5.77
CA ASP A 136 35.52 5.79 5.10
C ASP A 136 34.67 5.31 3.92
N LEU A 137 33.35 5.20 4.10
CA LEU A 137 32.42 4.84 3.01
C LEU A 137 32.39 5.90 1.90
N ASN A 138 32.43 7.19 2.25
CA ASN A 138 32.46 8.26 1.26
C ASN A 138 33.77 8.24 0.46
N SER A 139 34.91 8.10 1.14
CA SER A 139 36.22 7.93 0.51
C SER A 139 36.27 6.72 -0.43
N LEU A 140 35.69 5.59 -0.02
CA LEU A 140 35.54 4.40 -0.86
C LEU A 140 34.66 4.66 -2.08
N THR A 141 33.53 5.35 -1.91
CA THR A 141 32.59 5.66 -3.01
C THR A 141 33.24 6.55 -4.06
N VAL A 142 34.03 7.56 -3.65
CA VAL A 142 34.80 8.41 -4.58
C VAL A 142 35.81 7.58 -5.37
N ARG A 143 36.61 6.75 -4.68
CA ARG A 143 37.61 5.89 -5.36
C ARG A 143 36.97 4.87 -6.29
N LEU A 144 35.85 4.27 -5.89
CA LEU A 144 35.08 3.35 -6.73
C LEU A 144 34.54 4.03 -7.98
N ARG A 145 33.96 5.24 -7.84
CA ARG A 145 33.51 6.05 -8.98
C ARG A 145 34.65 6.31 -9.97
N ASP A 146 35.82 6.70 -9.47
CA ASP A 146 36.94 7.06 -10.34
C ASP A 146 37.55 5.86 -11.07
N SER A 147 37.67 4.70 -10.41
CA SER A 147 38.07 3.45 -11.09
C SER A 147 36.98 2.93 -12.04
N ALA A 148 35.70 3.07 -11.67
CA ALA A 148 34.56 2.63 -12.48
C ALA A 148 34.45 3.40 -13.80
N LYS A 149 34.72 4.71 -13.82
CA LYS A 149 34.72 5.54 -15.04
C LYS A 149 35.62 5.00 -16.15
N VAL A 150 36.70 4.29 -15.79
CA VAL A 150 37.65 3.72 -16.75
C VAL A 150 37.11 2.43 -17.37
N LEU A 151 36.26 1.70 -16.65
CA LEU A 151 35.60 0.48 -17.15
C LEU A 151 34.36 0.82 -17.97
N ASP A 152 33.51 1.69 -17.42
CA ASP A 152 32.26 2.13 -18.02
C ASP A 152 31.82 3.45 -17.39
N GLN A 153 31.71 4.49 -18.23
CA GLN A 153 31.42 5.84 -17.77
C GLN A 153 29.97 6.02 -17.34
N ASP A 154 29.02 5.35 -17.99
CA ASP A 154 27.59 5.45 -17.69
C ASP A 154 27.27 4.65 -16.42
N ALA A 155 27.88 3.48 -16.24
CA ALA A 155 27.73 2.68 -15.03
C ALA A 155 28.34 3.37 -13.80
N ALA A 156 29.40 4.17 -13.97
CA ALA A 156 30.07 4.86 -12.86
C ALA A 156 29.20 5.91 -12.15
N ASP A 157 28.16 6.42 -12.82
CA ASP A 157 27.19 7.35 -12.23
C ASP A 157 26.37 6.72 -11.09
N ALA A 158 26.33 5.39 -11.01
CA ALA A 158 25.71 4.67 -9.90
C ALA A 158 26.35 4.95 -8.54
N PHE A 159 27.64 5.30 -8.50
CA PHE A 159 28.31 5.74 -7.27
C PHE A 159 28.07 7.22 -7.07
N ASP A 160 27.34 7.63 -6.05
CA ASP A 160 27.05 9.04 -5.74
C ASP A 160 27.60 9.44 -4.36
N PRO A 161 28.81 10.04 -4.29
CA PRO A 161 29.39 10.53 -3.05
C PRO A 161 28.69 11.81 -2.54
N GLU A 162 27.97 12.54 -3.40
CA GLU A 162 27.23 13.75 -3.02
C GLU A 162 25.80 13.44 -2.56
N SER A 163 25.42 12.15 -2.51
CA SER A 163 24.06 11.74 -2.18
C SER A 163 23.66 12.21 -0.77
N PRO A 164 22.52 12.93 -0.64
CA PRO A 164 22.04 13.39 0.67
C PRO A 164 21.59 12.23 1.59
N GLN A 165 21.46 11.01 1.05
CA GLN A 165 21.07 9.83 1.83
C GLN A 165 22.16 9.40 2.82
N TRP A 166 23.45 9.64 2.51
CA TRP A 166 24.57 9.27 3.38
C TRP A 166 24.44 9.84 4.79
N ILE A 167 24.10 11.12 4.90
CA ILE A 167 23.99 11.81 6.19
C ILE A 167 22.68 11.47 6.90
N GLN A 168 21.58 11.29 6.17
CA GLN A 168 20.30 10.91 6.77
C GLN A 168 20.36 9.53 7.43
N LEU A 169 20.95 8.57 6.73
CA LEU A 169 21.20 7.23 7.26
C LEU A 169 22.17 7.29 8.46
N HIS A 170 23.18 8.16 8.41
CA HIS A 170 24.09 8.37 9.53
C HIS A 170 23.39 8.92 10.78
N LEU A 171 22.58 9.98 10.65
CA LEU A 171 21.85 10.60 11.76
C LEU A 171 20.78 9.67 12.33
N LEU A 172 20.08 8.92 11.49
CA LEU A 172 19.11 7.91 11.92
C LEU A 172 19.77 6.78 12.70
N ASP A 173 20.90 6.27 12.21
CA ASP A 173 21.68 5.24 12.90
C ASP A 173 22.17 5.76 14.26
N LEU A 174 22.74 6.97 14.33
CA LEU A 174 23.22 7.55 15.59
C LEU A 174 22.08 7.77 16.61
N ARG A 175 20.91 8.22 16.17
CA ARG A 175 19.73 8.37 17.05
C ARG A 175 19.19 7.04 17.57
N ALA A 176 19.13 6.02 16.71
CA ALA A 176 18.72 4.68 17.11
C ALA A 176 19.71 4.08 18.13
N VAL A 177 21.01 4.29 17.91
CA VAL A 177 22.05 3.87 18.85
C VAL A 177 21.93 4.61 20.18
N ILE A 178 21.77 5.94 20.20
CA ILE A 178 21.56 6.71 21.45
C ILE A 178 20.37 6.16 22.22
N THR A 179 19.23 5.96 21.55
CA THR A 179 18.01 5.44 22.18
C THR A 179 18.27 4.09 22.85
N SER A 180 19.05 3.22 22.18
CA SER A 180 19.38 1.89 22.68
C SER A 180 20.37 1.92 23.84
N LEU A 181 21.37 2.82 23.79
CA LEU A 181 22.32 3.04 24.88
C LEU A 181 21.63 3.63 26.12
N GLN A 182 20.72 4.59 25.94
CA GLN A 182 19.94 5.19 27.02
C GLN A 182 19.05 4.16 27.71
N GLN A 183 18.34 3.32 26.93
CA GLN A 183 17.54 2.22 27.48
C GLN A 183 18.37 1.21 28.27
N TYR A 184 19.60 0.92 27.82
CA TYR A 184 20.52 0.06 28.56
C TYR A 184 20.94 0.70 29.89
N ILE A 185 21.35 1.97 29.87
CA ILE A 185 21.76 2.72 31.07
C ILE A 185 20.63 2.78 32.11
N GLU A 186 19.38 2.98 31.67
CA GLU A 186 18.20 3.01 32.55
C GLU A 186 17.87 1.65 33.19
N ALA A 187 18.24 0.55 32.53
CA ALA A 187 17.93 -0.82 32.97
C ALA A 187 19.11 -1.56 33.63
N ALA A 188 20.33 -1.03 33.55
CA ALA A 188 21.56 -1.66 34.03
C ALA A 188 21.82 -1.43 35.53
N ASP A 189 22.62 -2.33 36.14
CA ASP A 189 23.12 -2.16 37.51
C ASP A 189 24.13 -0.99 37.54
N PRO A 190 24.03 -0.03 38.49
CA PRO A 190 25.00 1.07 38.62
C PRO A 190 26.47 0.66 38.71
N ALA A 191 26.77 -0.61 39.03
CA ALA A 191 28.13 -1.15 39.10
C ALA A 191 28.66 -1.72 37.76
N ASP A 192 27.92 -1.63 36.65
CA ASP A 192 28.34 -2.14 35.34
C ASP A 192 29.45 -1.28 34.71
N GLU A 193 30.60 -1.92 34.45
CA GLU A 193 31.79 -1.30 33.84
C GLU A 193 31.54 -0.76 32.41
N ALA A 194 30.44 -1.15 31.75
CA ALA A 194 30.06 -0.64 30.43
C ALA A 194 29.38 0.74 30.47
N ILE A 195 28.79 1.15 31.60
CA ILE A 195 28.03 2.42 31.72
C ILE A 195 28.90 3.65 31.44
N PRO A 196 30.13 3.78 31.97
CA PRO A 196 30.99 4.93 31.69
C PRO A 196 31.36 5.05 30.20
N LEU A 197 31.61 3.92 29.53
CA LEU A 197 31.95 3.86 28.11
C LEU A 197 30.76 4.29 27.23
N MET A 198 29.56 3.79 27.53
CA MET A 198 28.34 4.17 26.81
C MET A 198 27.97 5.64 27.03
N THR A 199 28.15 6.16 28.25
CA THR A 199 27.89 7.56 28.59
C THR A 199 28.86 8.50 27.85
N SER A 200 30.15 8.16 27.83
CA SER A 200 31.17 8.86 27.06
C SER A 200 30.84 8.87 25.55
N LYS A 201 30.35 7.75 25.03
CA LYS A 201 29.93 7.65 23.63
C LYS A 201 28.70 8.51 23.32
N ILE A 202 27.68 8.52 24.19
CA ILE A 202 26.51 9.42 24.04
C ILE A 202 26.99 10.87 24.00
N GLN A 203 27.86 11.27 24.93
CA GLN A 203 28.42 12.62 24.95
C GLN A 203 29.23 12.95 23.69
N SER A 204 29.97 11.99 23.13
CA SER A 204 30.66 12.16 21.84
C SER A 204 29.69 12.33 20.67
N ILE A 205 28.55 11.61 20.66
CA ILE A 205 27.53 11.76 19.63
C ILE A 205 26.77 13.09 19.77
N ASP A 206 26.47 13.50 21.01
CA ASP A 206 25.84 14.79 21.29
C ASP A 206 26.76 15.96 20.91
N ASN A 207 28.07 15.86 21.21
CA ASN A 207 29.06 16.82 20.74
C ASN A 207 29.15 16.85 19.22
N PHE A 208 29.08 15.69 18.54
CA PHE A 208 29.01 15.64 17.09
C PHE A 208 27.74 16.31 16.55
N PHE A 209 26.58 16.14 17.20
CA PHE A 209 25.37 16.87 16.81
C PHE A 209 25.53 18.38 17.04
N ASN A 210 26.18 18.80 18.12
CA ASN A 210 26.43 20.21 18.41
C ASN A 210 27.45 20.83 17.44
N GLU A 211 28.54 20.14 17.11
CA GLU A 211 29.53 20.57 16.11
C GLU A 211 28.95 20.56 14.69
N TYR A 212 28.11 19.58 14.35
CA TYR A 212 27.30 19.56 13.12
C TYR A 212 26.32 20.73 13.06
N GLU A 213 25.87 21.24 14.22
CA GLU A 213 25.04 22.44 14.32
C GLU A 213 25.85 23.75 14.24
N GLU A 214 27.16 23.74 14.51
CA GLU A 214 28.01 24.95 14.60
C GLU A 214 29.01 25.13 13.43
N ASP A 215 29.74 24.09 12.99
CA ASP A 215 30.85 24.20 12.03
C ASP A 215 30.66 23.40 10.73
N ASN A 216 30.98 24.05 9.59
CA ASN A 216 31.03 23.42 8.27
C ASN A 216 32.27 22.51 8.20
N ILE A 217 32.10 21.22 8.50
CA ILE A 217 33.19 20.24 8.68
C ILE A 217 34.07 20.02 7.42
N LEU A 218 33.67 20.46 6.22
CA LEU A 218 34.48 20.34 4.99
C LEU A 218 34.32 21.53 4.02
N PRO A 219 35.41 22.19 3.57
CA PRO A 219 35.37 23.20 2.53
C PRO A 219 35.14 22.58 1.14
N GLY A 220 34.18 23.11 0.38
CA GLY A 220 34.01 22.80 -1.04
C GLY A 220 33.10 21.63 -1.39
N VAL A 221 32.44 21.00 -0.41
CA VAL A 221 31.47 19.93 -0.65
C VAL A 221 30.07 20.38 -0.24
N ARG A 222 29.10 20.27 -1.18
CA ARG A 222 27.67 20.60 -0.97
C ARG A 222 26.99 19.41 -0.29
N PHE A 223 26.59 19.55 0.98
CA PHE A 223 26.08 18.40 1.74
C PHE A 223 24.57 18.43 2.10
N PHE A 224 23.85 19.54 1.90
CA PHE A 224 22.46 19.61 2.38
C PHE A 224 21.60 20.68 1.70
N SER A 225 20.34 20.33 1.42
CA SER A 225 19.26 21.26 1.10
C SER A 225 18.33 21.35 2.32
N PRO A 226 18.06 22.53 2.92
CA PRO A 226 17.07 22.70 4.00
C PRO A 226 15.63 22.39 3.57
N ILE A 227 15.38 22.18 2.28
CA ILE A 227 14.09 21.77 1.75
C ILE A 227 13.92 20.25 1.96
N PRO A 228 12.81 19.79 2.56
CA PRO A 228 12.52 18.36 2.70
C PRO A 228 12.57 17.63 1.35
N ILE A 229 13.08 16.39 1.30
CA ILE A 229 13.28 15.63 0.04
C ILE A 229 12.01 15.60 -0.83
N HIS A 230 10.87 15.29 -0.24
CA HIS A 230 9.58 15.21 -0.95
C HIS A 230 9.09 16.57 -1.50
N SER A 231 9.74 17.66 -1.12
CA SER A 231 9.44 19.03 -1.57
C SER A 231 10.56 19.62 -2.44
N GLN A 232 11.61 18.87 -2.78
CA GLN A 232 12.76 19.41 -3.55
C GLN A 232 12.40 19.80 -4.99
N ASN A 233 11.31 19.28 -5.56
CA ASN A 233 10.80 19.70 -6.86
C ASN A 233 10.37 21.18 -6.88
N TRP A 234 10.19 21.79 -5.70
CA TRP A 234 9.84 23.21 -5.52
C TRP A 234 11.07 24.09 -5.21
N ARG A 235 12.27 23.57 -5.44
CA ARG A 235 13.51 24.32 -5.28
C ARG A 235 13.61 25.40 -6.35
N LEU A 236 13.94 26.60 -5.90
CA LEU A 236 14.27 27.75 -6.76
C LEU A 236 15.70 28.19 -6.53
N GLU A 237 16.35 28.64 -7.59
CA GLU A 237 17.58 29.42 -7.53
C GLU A 237 17.26 30.91 -7.30
N HIS A 238 18.21 31.66 -6.74
CA HIS A 238 18.03 33.11 -6.53
C HIS A 238 17.80 33.86 -7.85
N ASP A 239 18.27 33.31 -8.97
CA ASP A 239 18.09 33.88 -10.28
C ASP A 239 16.73 33.55 -10.91
N ASP A 240 15.89 32.72 -10.29
CA ASP A 240 14.57 32.38 -10.83
C ASP A 240 13.52 33.47 -10.58
N PHE A 241 13.76 34.39 -9.62
CA PHE A 241 12.81 35.44 -9.24
C PHE A 241 13.48 36.80 -8.98
N THR A 242 12.68 37.85 -8.89
CA THR A 242 13.13 39.21 -8.54
C THR A 242 12.61 39.62 -7.16
N CYS A 243 13.34 40.54 -6.50
CA CYS A 243 12.89 41.23 -5.29
C CYS A 243 12.90 42.74 -5.59
N GLU A 244 11.74 43.30 -5.91
CA GLU A 244 11.63 44.67 -6.44
C GLU A 244 11.31 45.69 -5.36
N LYS A 245 10.34 45.36 -4.48
CA LYS A 245 9.86 46.28 -3.46
C LYS A 245 9.70 45.57 -2.12
N GLN A 246 10.26 46.13 -1.06
CA GLN A 246 10.03 45.64 0.29
C GLN A 246 8.64 46.08 0.76
N GLU A 247 7.80 45.11 1.14
CA GLU A 247 6.40 45.35 1.56
C GLU A 247 6.22 45.22 3.07
N GLY A 248 6.96 44.31 3.70
CA GLY A 248 6.84 44.04 5.12
C GLY A 248 8.13 43.62 5.78
N GLN A 249 8.29 43.96 7.06
CA GLN A 249 9.42 43.54 7.87
C GLN A 249 8.92 42.96 9.19
N GLY A 250 9.11 41.65 9.37
CA GLY A 250 8.82 40.93 10.62
C GLY A 250 10.07 40.78 11.49
N ILE A 251 9.92 40.08 12.62
CA ILE A 251 11.03 39.79 13.54
C ILE A 251 12.06 38.87 12.87
N SER A 252 11.61 37.82 12.18
CA SER A 252 12.45 36.76 11.60
C SER A 252 12.67 36.86 10.09
N SER A 253 11.89 37.69 9.38
CA SER A 253 11.89 37.75 7.91
C SER A 253 11.55 39.14 7.37
N ILE A 254 11.82 39.35 6.09
CA ILE A 254 11.44 40.51 5.29
C ILE A 254 10.68 39.98 4.07
N VAL A 255 9.54 40.58 3.74
CA VAL A 255 8.72 40.19 2.59
C VAL A 255 8.91 41.21 1.48
N TYR A 256 9.26 40.72 0.29
CA TYR A 256 9.38 41.50 -0.93
C TYR A 256 8.27 41.12 -1.92
N TYR A 257 7.80 42.11 -2.67
CA TYR A 257 7.11 41.91 -3.93
C TYR A 257 8.14 41.75 -5.07
N GLY A 258 7.83 40.90 -6.04
CA GLY A 258 8.60 40.75 -7.27
C GLY A 258 7.91 39.80 -8.25
N HIS A 259 8.68 39.26 -9.19
CA HIS A 259 8.18 38.40 -10.26
C HIS A 259 9.00 37.12 -10.39
N LEU A 260 8.35 36.03 -10.79
CA LEU A 260 9.03 34.83 -11.27
C LEU A 260 9.52 35.10 -12.70
N LYS A 261 10.83 34.96 -12.98
CA LYS A 261 11.40 35.37 -14.28
C LYS A 261 10.93 34.50 -15.45
N SER A 262 10.60 33.23 -15.20
CA SER A 262 10.17 32.29 -16.24
C SER A 262 8.76 32.57 -16.78
N THR A 263 7.84 33.00 -15.91
CA THR A 263 6.42 33.21 -16.25
C THR A 263 5.99 34.68 -16.19
N ASN A 264 6.80 35.54 -15.57
CA ASN A 264 6.45 36.91 -15.20
C ASN A 264 5.23 37.00 -14.28
N GLU A 265 4.93 35.95 -13.51
CA GLU A 265 3.88 35.95 -12.49
C GLU A 265 4.34 36.72 -11.24
N GLU A 266 3.42 37.47 -10.63
CA GLU A 266 3.68 38.23 -9.40
C GLU A 266 3.84 37.30 -8.19
N VAL A 267 4.89 37.51 -7.40
CA VAL A 267 5.23 36.68 -6.24
C VAL A 267 5.52 37.50 -4.98
N ALA A 268 5.23 36.90 -3.83
CA ALA A 268 5.69 37.34 -2.53
C ALA A 268 6.93 36.51 -2.11
N VAL A 269 8.05 37.19 -1.86
CA VAL A 269 9.32 36.57 -1.45
C VAL A 269 9.58 36.85 0.03
N LYS A 270 9.30 35.86 0.89
CA LYS A 270 9.63 35.90 2.33
C LYS A 270 11.10 35.52 2.52
N LYS A 271 11.96 36.53 2.57
CA LYS A 271 13.40 36.40 2.82
C LYS A 271 13.67 36.33 4.32
N LEU A 272 14.21 35.21 4.80
CA LEU A 272 14.60 35.05 6.19
C LEU A 272 15.82 35.93 6.52
N LYS A 273 15.84 36.50 7.72
CA LYS A 273 16.95 37.34 8.20
C LYS A 273 18.16 36.53 8.70
N CYS A 274 18.10 35.19 8.66
CA CYS A 274 19.17 34.32 9.13
C CYS A 274 20.06 33.86 7.97
N GLU A 275 21.38 33.90 8.18
CA GLU A 275 22.38 33.39 7.23
C GLU A 275 22.56 31.87 7.32
N LYS A 276 22.17 31.26 8.46
CA LYS A 276 22.20 29.81 8.69
C LYS A 276 20.84 29.33 9.25
N LEU A 277 20.38 28.18 8.79
CA LEU A 277 19.20 27.48 9.33
C LEU A 277 19.64 26.34 10.25
N SER A 278 19.41 26.48 11.55
CA SER A 278 19.67 25.44 12.55
C SER A 278 18.55 25.39 13.61
N GLY A 279 18.52 24.30 14.38
CA GLY A 279 17.61 24.13 15.52
C GLY A 279 16.14 24.42 15.18
N HIS A 280 15.51 25.31 15.97
CA HIS A 280 14.11 25.70 15.77
C HIS A 280 13.87 26.43 14.44
N LYS A 281 14.84 27.20 13.93
CA LYS A 281 14.69 27.98 12.68
C LYS A 281 14.60 27.05 11.46
N LEU A 282 15.46 26.04 11.40
CA LEU A 282 15.39 25.00 10.36
C LEU A 282 14.07 24.25 10.41
N ARG A 283 13.64 23.81 11.60
CA ARG A 283 12.37 23.10 11.77
C ARG A 283 11.16 23.94 11.34
N ALA A 284 11.15 25.23 11.68
CA ALA A 284 10.09 26.15 11.27
C ALA A 284 10.07 26.35 9.75
N PHE A 285 11.23 26.54 9.13
CA PHE A 285 11.37 26.67 7.67
C PHE A 285 10.91 25.41 6.93
N GLN A 286 11.41 24.23 7.34
CA GLN A 286 11.03 22.95 6.77
C GLN A 286 9.54 22.66 6.88
N ARG A 287 8.95 22.97 8.03
CA ARG A 287 7.53 22.79 8.29
C ARG A 287 6.69 23.71 7.41
N GLU A 288 7.04 24.98 7.33
CA GLU A 288 6.31 25.95 6.50
C GLU A 288 6.31 25.49 5.04
N ILE A 289 7.46 25.04 4.51
CA ILE A 289 7.55 24.45 3.16
C ILE A 289 6.74 23.17 3.05
N SER A 290 6.84 22.24 4.01
CA SER A 290 6.14 20.95 3.94
C SER A 290 4.63 21.15 3.84
N VAL A 291 4.08 22.09 4.62
CA VAL A 291 2.65 22.41 4.59
C VAL A 291 2.30 23.12 3.29
N LEU A 292 3.02 24.18 2.92
CA LEU A 292 2.74 24.94 1.69
C LEU A 292 2.82 24.08 0.42
N ALA A 293 3.80 23.17 0.34
CA ALA A 293 4.00 22.28 -0.81
C ALA A 293 2.95 21.17 -0.92
N THR A 294 2.20 20.88 0.15
CA THR A 294 1.19 19.80 0.18
C THR A 294 -0.24 20.30 0.29
N ALA A 295 -0.46 21.54 0.76
CA ALA A 295 -1.77 22.11 1.03
C ALA A 295 -2.25 23.00 -0.13
N GLU A 296 -2.60 22.40 -1.27
CA GLU A 296 -3.17 23.12 -2.42
C GLU A 296 -4.69 23.27 -2.28
N HIS A 297 -5.16 24.49 -2.02
CA HIS A 297 -6.58 24.80 -1.89
C HIS A 297 -6.84 26.30 -2.17
N PRO A 298 -7.99 26.71 -2.78
CA PRO A 298 -8.26 28.11 -3.12
C PRO A 298 -8.18 29.10 -1.95
N CYS A 299 -8.55 28.66 -0.74
CA CYS A 299 -8.50 29.45 0.50
C CYS A 299 -7.21 29.26 1.32
N VAL A 300 -6.18 28.63 0.75
CA VAL A 300 -4.84 28.47 1.35
C VAL A 300 -3.82 29.12 0.42
N LEU A 301 -2.83 29.81 0.97
CA LEU A 301 -1.82 30.52 0.19
C LEU A 301 -1.05 29.56 -0.73
N LYS A 302 -1.05 29.84 -2.04
CA LYS A 302 -0.36 29.01 -3.03
C LYS A 302 1.16 29.13 -2.92
N PHE A 303 1.81 27.97 -2.82
CA PHE A 303 3.26 27.84 -2.85
C PHE A 303 3.79 27.95 -4.27
N VAL A 304 4.93 28.65 -4.43
CA VAL A 304 5.65 28.75 -5.71
C VAL A 304 6.99 28.03 -5.61
N GLY A 305 7.70 28.18 -4.49
CA GLY A 305 8.94 27.46 -4.24
C GLY A 305 9.76 28.03 -3.09
N ALA A 306 10.95 27.49 -2.87
CA ALA A 306 11.87 27.98 -1.85
C ALA A 306 13.32 27.87 -2.29
N THR A 307 14.17 28.74 -1.75
CA THR A 307 15.62 28.63 -1.96
C THR A 307 16.23 27.77 -0.86
N ASP A 308 17.20 26.96 -1.26
CA ASP A 308 17.93 26.09 -0.35
C ASP A 308 19.33 26.60 -0.01
N THR A 309 19.66 27.80 -0.50
CA THR A 309 20.87 28.55 -0.17
C THR A 309 20.52 29.90 0.49
N PRO A 310 21.42 30.43 1.34
CA PRO A 310 21.30 31.79 1.83
C PRO A 310 21.36 32.81 0.68
N PRO A 311 20.51 33.85 0.70
CA PRO A 311 19.48 34.10 1.69
C PRO A 311 18.28 33.16 1.53
N PHE A 312 17.89 32.46 2.61
CA PHE A 312 16.77 31.52 2.53
C PHE A 312 15.45 32.24 2.29
N CYS A 313 14.75 31.86 1.23
CA CYS A 313 13.51 32.48 0.78
C CYS A 313 12.40 31.44 0.65
N ILE A 314 11.18 31.81 1.06
CA ILE A 314 9.94 31.11 0.72
C ILE A 314 9.19 32.01 -0.26
N VAL A 315 8.88 31.48 -1.45
CA VAL A 315 8.22 32.19 -2.54
C VAL A 315 6.79 31.65 -2.68
N THR A 316 5.83 32.56 -2.68
CA THR A 316 4.39 32.29 -2.76
C THR A 316 3.73 33.23 -3.76
N GLU A 317 2.47 32.98 -4.12
CA GLU A 317 1.70 33.94 -4.93
C GLU A 317 1.62 35.31 -4.24
N TRP A 318 1.63 36.39 -5.01
CA TRP A 318 1.39 37.73 -4.49
C TRP A 318 -0.11 38.00 -4.33
N LEU A 319 -0.50 38.49 -3.14
CA LEU A 319 -1.89 38.87 -2.83
C LEU A 319 -1.99 40.37 -2.54
N ALA A 320 -2.34 41.13 -3.58
CA ALA A 320 -2.37 42.60 -3.57
C ALA A 320 -3.38 43.20 -2.56
N GLY A 321 -4.35 42.42 -2.07
CA GLY A 321 -5.26 42.82 -1.02
C GLY A 321 -4.59 42.92 0.35
N GLY A 322 -3.39 42.39 0.55
CA GLY A 322 -2.72 42.41 1.86
C GLY A 322 -3.51 41.66 2.93
N THR A 323 -3.25 41.93 4.22
CA THR A 323 -3.90 41.17 5.31
C THR A 323 -5.31 41.66 5.62
N LEU A 324 -6.21 40.74 6.00
CA LEU A 324 -7.54 41.05 6.54
C LEU A 324 -7.47 42.01 7.74
N TYR A 325 -6.47 41.87 8.62
CA TYR A 325 -6.27 42.75 9.78
C TYR A 325 -6.24 44.24 9.40
N HIS A 326 -5.51 44.58 8.34
CA HIS A 326 -5.38 45.96 7.85
C HIS A 326 -6.65 46.40 7.11
N ASP A 327 -7.30 45.49 6.38
CA ASP A 327 -8.55 45.82 5.71
C ASP A 327 -9.64 46.21 6.72
N LEU A 328 -9.82 45.42 7.78
CA LEU A 328 -10.82 45.65 8.82
C LEU A 328 -10.65 46.98 9.59
N ARG A 329 -9.49 47.65 9.52
CA ARG A 329 -9.17 48.79 10.41
C ARG A 329 -8.66 50.04 9.72
N LYS A 330 -8.06 49.88 8.53
CA LYS A 330 -7.38 50.97 7.83
C LYS A 330 -8.01 51.22 6.47
N PHE A 331 -8.25 50.16 5.69
CA PHE A 331 -8.66 50.31 4.29
C PHE A 331 -10.17 50.20 4.09
N HIS A 332 -10.85 49.34 4.87
CA HIS A 332 -12.29 49.08 4.79
C HIS A 332 -12.79 48.86 3.35
N ARG A 333 -12.08 48.04 2.57
CA ARG A 333 -12.43 47.81 1.16
C ARG A 333 -13.58 46.82 1.02
N LEU A 334 -13.70 45.87 1.94
CA LEU A 334 -14.74 44.85 1.91
C LEU A 334 -16.05 45.39 2.50
N ASP A 335 -17.15 45.17 1.77
CA ASP A 335 -18.50 45.40 2.25
C ASP A 335 -19.00 44.23 3.12
N ALA A 336 -20.23 44.32 3.65
CA ALA A 336 -20.79 43.24 4.46
C ALA A 336 -20.85 41.88 3.73
N THR A 337 -21.01 41.90 2.41
CA THR A 337 -20.99 40.69 1.56
C THR A 337 -19.59 40.09 1.53
N GLY A 338 -18.57 40.87 1.16
CA GLY A 338 -17.17 40.44 1.10
C GLY A 338 -16.64 39.98 2.46
N LEU A 339 -17.00 40.66 3.54
CA LEU A 339 -16.66 40.26 4.91
C LEU A 339 -17.29 38.91 5.30
N THR A 340 -18.53 38.65 4.87
CA THR A 340 -19.19 37.35 5.09
C THR A 340 -18.51 36.26 4.26
N ILE A 341 -18.12 36.54 3.02
CA ILE A 341 -17.36 35.62 2.16
C ILE A 341 -16.00 35.29 2.79
N CYS A 342 -15.26 36.28 3.27
CA CYS A 342 -14.00 36.05 3.98
C CYS A 342 -14.17 35.10 5.18
N ALA A 343 -15.24 35.25 5.96
CA ALA A 343 -15.53 34.35 7.08
C ALA A 343 -15.74 32.89 6.63
N ILE A 344 -16.40 32.70 5.48
CA ILE A 344 -16.64 31.38 4.86
C ILE A 344 -15.33 30.81 4.31
N ASP A 345 -14.55 31.59 3.56
CA ASP A 345 -13.27 31.18 2.99
C ASP A 345 -12.28 30.70 4.06
N ILE A 346 -12.18 31.43 5.18
CA ILE A 346 -11.32 31.01 6.31
C ILE A 346 -11.80 29.68 6.88
N ALA A 347 -13.11 29.48 7.06
CA ALA A 347 -13.64 28.19 7.54
C ALA A 347 -13.36 27.06 6.54
N GLN A 348 -13.49 27.32 5.25
CA GLN A 348 -13.22 26.35 4.20
C GLN A 348 -11.75 25.95 4.14
N GLY A 349 -10.83 26.92 4.21
CA GLY A 349 -9.39 26.67 4.25
C GLY A 349 -8.99 25.89 5.50
N MET A 350 -9.51 26.24 6.67
CA MET A 350 -9.23 25.51 7.91
C MET A 350 -9.79 24.09 7.91
N ARG A 351 -10.99 23.88 7.36
CA ARG A 351 -11.57 22.55 7.15
C ARG A 351 -10.65 21.65 6.32
N PHE A 352 -10.13 22.20 5.22
CA PHE A 352 -9.17 21.51 4.37
C PHE A 352 -7.88 21.16 5.13
N LEU A 353 -7.27 22.11 5.84
CA LEU A 353 -6.07 21.86 6.63
C LEU A 353 -6.29 20.78 7.72
N HIS A 354 -7.42 20.83 8.42
CA HIS A 354 -7.77 19.82 9.43
C HIS A 354 -8.03 18.45 8.82
N SER A 355 -8.59 18.38 7.60
CA SER A 355 -8.74 17.11 6.87
C SER A 355 -7.39 16.44 6.55
N LEU A 356 -6.35 17.26 6.33
CA LEU A 356 -4.96 16.82 6.19
C LEU A 356 -4.25 16.60 7.53
N GLN A 357 -4.99 16.66 8.65
CA GLN A 357 -4.45 16.52 9.99
C GLN A 357 -3.40 17.60 10.36
N ILE A 358 -3.55 18.81 9.80
CA ILE A 358 -2.67 19.96 10.05
C ILE A 358 -3.38 20.94 10.98
N ILE A 359 -2.82 21.17 12.18
CA ILE A 359 -3.28 22.22 13.11
C ILE A 359 -2.48 23.50 12.84
N HIS A 360 -3.15 24.63 12.61
CA HIS A 360 -2.51 25.90 12.22
C HIS A 360 -1.76 26.57 13.38
N ARG A 361 -2.39 26.63 14.56
CA ARG A 361 -1.85 27.15 15.85
C ARG A 361 -1.65 28.67 15.95
N ASP A 362 -1.53 29.38 14.83
CA ASP A 362 -1.41 30.85 14.79
C ASP A 362 -2.46 31.51 13.88
N LEU A 363 -3.71 31.00 13.89
CA LEU A 363 -4.78 31.61 13.11
C LEU A 363 -5.16 32.97 13.71
N LYS A 364 -5.11 34.02 12.89
CA LYS A 364 -5.47 35.40 13.24
C LYS A 364 -5.67 36.22 11.97
N SER A 365 -6.35 37.37 12.07
CA SER A 365 -6.61 38.24 10.92
C SER A 365 -5.34 38.79 10.23
N LEU A 366 -4.18 38.76 10.90
CA LEU A 366 -2.86 39.08 10.30
C LEU A 366 -2.33 37.98 9.37
N ASN A 367 -2.75 36.73 9.60
CA ASN A 367 -2.34 35.54 8.85
C ASN A 367 -3.43 35.10 7.84
N VAL A 368 -4.32 36.03 7.48
CA VAL A 368 -5.30 35.89 6.41
C VAL A 368 -5.03 36.99 5.41
N LEU A 369 -4.65 36.62 4.19
CA LEU A 369 -4.39 37.53 3.09
C LEU A 369 -5.61 37.61 2.16
N LEU A 370 -5.75 38.73 1.46
CA LEU A 370 -6.82 39.00 0.53
C LEU A 370 -6.27 39.11 -0.89
N ASP A 371 -6.91 38.45 -1.85
CA ASP A 371 -6.60 38.65 -3.26
C ASP A 371 -7.18 39.99 -3.79
N SER A 372 -7.02 40.26 -5.08
CA SER A 372 -7.53 41.48 -5.72
C SER A 372 -9.06 41.56 -5.77
N ASN A 373 -9.75 40.43 -5.62
CA ASN A 373 -11.21 40.32 -5.59
C ASN A 373 -11.76 40.33 -4.16
N GLY A 374 -10.90 40.31 -3.14
CA GLY A 374 -11.30 40.28 -1.73
C GLY A 374 -11.55 38.87 -1.18
N ASN A 375 -11.16 37.81 -1.88
CA ASN A 375 -11.23 36.44 -1.35
C ASN A 375 -10.11 36.18 -0.35
N ALA A 376 -10.38 35.40 0.69
CA ALA A 376 -9.44 35.18 1.79
C ALA A 376 -8.59 33.91 1.60
N LYS A 377 -7.29 34.02 1.86
CA LYS A 377 -6.34 32.90 1.88
C LYS A 377 -5.55 32.85 3.19
N ILE A 378 -5.48 31.68 3.79
CA ILE A 378 -4.74 31.43 5.03
C ILE A 378 -3.25 31.29 4.73
N CYS A 379 -2.40 31.93 5.54
CA CYS A 379 -0.94 31.89 5.40
C CYS A 379 -0.20 31.71 6.74
N ASP A 380 1.13 31.60 6.67
CA ASP A 380 2.07 31.54 7.82
C ASP A 380 1.96 30.27 8.69
N PHE A 381 2.49 29.17 8.15
CA PHE A 381 2.44 27.83 8.77
C PHE A 381 3.65 27.49 9.65
N GLY A 382 4.48 28.46 10.01
CA GLY A 382 5.72 28.23 10.78
C GLY A 382 5.51 27.55 12.15
N PHE A 383 4.30 27.67 12.71
CA PHE A 383 3.91 27.07 13.99
C PHE A 383 3.06 25.80 13.87
N SER A 384 2.70 25.37 12.66
CA SER A 384 1.76 24.26 12.43
C SER A 384 2.25 22.90 12.96
N ARG A 385 1.36 21.89 13.05
CA ARG A 385 1.74 20.52 13.44
C ARG A 385 0.86 19.46 12.76
N GLN A 386 1.48 18.36 12.34
CA GLN A 386 0.78 17.12 11.96
C GLN A 386 0.45 16.29 13.21
N THR A 387 -0.75 15.72 13.31
CA THR A 387 -1.26 15.07 14.53
C THR A 387 -0.49 13.81 14.99
N ASN A 388 0.47 13.28 14.21
CA ASN A 388 1.23 12.08 14.57
C ASN A 388 2.63 12.39 15.17
N LYS A 389 2.85 11.89 16.39
CA LYS A 389 4.11 11.67 17.14
C LYS A 389 4.70 12.80 18.00
N ASP A 390 5.24 12.32 19.12
CA ASP A 390 5.83 12.98 20.28
C ASP A 390 7.01 13.89 19.93
N GLN A 391 6.89 15.19 20.19
CA GLN A 391 8.01 16.11 20.27
C GLN A 391 7.68 17.25 21.26
N LEU A 392 8.63 17.47 22.19
CA LEU A 392 8.52 18.36 23.33
C LEU A 392 8.48 19.86 22.94
N MET A 393 7.77 20.59 23.79
CA MET A 393 7.35 21.98 23.69
C MET A 393 8.53 22.97 23.80
N THR A 394 8.57 23.99 22.93
CA THR A 394 9.29 25.24 23.20
C THR A 394 8.33 26.42 23.07
N GLN A 395 8.09 27.08 24.20
CA GLN A 395 7.26 28.27 24.33
C GLN A 395 7.94 29.45 23.63
N ASN A 396 7.29 30.01 22.60
CA ASN A 396 7.49 31.39 22.17
C ASN A 396 6.09 31.98 21.97
N VAL A 397 5.66 32.74 22.97
CA VAL A 397 4.30 33.29 23.12
C VAL A 397 4.05 34.31 22.01
N GLY A 398 3.13 33.99 21.10
CA GLY A 398 2.65 34.88 20.05
C GLY A 398 1.74 35.99 20.60
N THR A 399 0.82 36.48 19.77
CA THR A 399 -0.15 37.51 20.18
C THR A 399 -1.34 36.87 20.91
N PRO A 400 -1.49 37.03 22.24
CA PRO A 400 -2.43 36.23 23.06
C PRO A 400 -3.91 36.48 22.76
N HIS A 401 -4.20 37.49 21.93
CA HIS A 401 -5.56 37.93 21.61
C HIS A 401 -6.40 36.86 20.90
N TRP A 402 -5.77 35.93 20.16
CA TRP A 402 -6.48 34.86 19.44
C TRP A 402 -6.31 33.48 20.08
N MET A 403 -5.44 33.37 21.09
CA MET A 403 -5.06 32.08 21.65
C MET A 403 -6.14 31.52 22.58
N ALA A 404 -6.42 30.22 22.43
CA ALA A 404 -7.36 29.50 23.28
C ALA A 404 -6.86 29.40 24.73
N PRO A 405 -7.76 29.35 25.74
CA PRO A 405 -7.38 29.28 27.15
C PRO A 405 -6.44 28.12 27.48
N GLU A 406 -6.66 26.95 26.92
CA GLU A 406 -5.82 25.76 27.14
C GLU A 406 -4.40 25.91 26.56
N LEU A 407 -4.26 26.67 25.47
CA LEU A 407 -2.95 26.98 24.88
C LEU A 407 -2.22 28.03 25.71
N LEU A 408 -2.94 29.04 26.23
CA LEU A 408 -2.41 30.05 27.15
C LEU A 408 -2.00 29.46 28.51
N GLY A 409 -2.74 28.47 29.00
CA GLY A 409 -2.50 27.79 30.28
C GLY A 409 -1.33 26.81 30.25
N GLY A 410 -0.68 26.63 29.10
CA GLY A 410 0.46 25.72 28.95
C GLY A 410 0.07 24.24 28.99
N SER A 411 -1.17 23.88 28.61
CA SER A 411 -1.59 22.48 28.54
C SER A 411 -0.69 21.70 27.58
N ILE A 412 -0.28 20.50 28.00
CA ILE A 412 0.56 19.60 27.20
C ILE A 412 -0.29 18.90 26.12
N SER A 413 -1.61 18.77 26.34
CA SER A 413 -2.57 18.23 25.38
C SER A 413 -3.55 19.31 24.93
N TYR A 414 -3.56 19.54 23.61
CA TYR A 414 -4.56 20.34 22.90
C TYR A 414 -4.70 19.76 21.49
N ASP A 415 -5.88 19.91 20.92
CA ASP A 415 -6.27 19.37 19.62
C ASP A 415 -6.51 20.50 18.61
N GLU A 416 -7.15 20.20 17.49
CA GLU A 416 -7.47 21.15 16.43
C GLU A 416 -8.48 22.24 16.86
N LYS A 417 -9.14 22.09 18.01
CA LYS A 417 -10.16 23.03 18.51
C LYS A 417 -9.57 24.36 18.99
N ILE A 418 -8.25 24.47 19.14
CA ILE A 418 -7.59 25.77 19.38
C ILE A 418 -7.75 26.70 18.17
N ASP A 419 -7.74 26.16 16.94
CA ASP A 419 -7.93 26.95 15.73
C ASP A 419 -9.38 27.40 15.60
N VAL A 420 -10.33 26.59 16.07
CA VAL A 420 -11.76 26.95 16.13
C VAL A 420 -11.98 28.13 17.08
N TYR A 421 -11.31 28.14 18.23
CA TYR A 421 -11.35 29.28 19.14
C TYR A 421 -10.81 30.56 18.48
N ALA A 422 -9.65 30.44 17.83
CA ALA A 422 -9.03 31.55 17.12
C ALA A 422 -9.93 32.08 16.00
N TYR A 423 -10.60 31.19 15.26
CA TYR A 423 -11.60 31.55 14.26
C TYR A 423 -12.79 32.31 14.87
N GLY A 424 -13.26 31.93 16.06
CA GLY A 424 -14.29 32.68 16.80
C GLY A 424 -13.88 34.14 17.09
N ILE A 425 -12.62 34.38 17.45
CA ILE A 425 -12.08 35.73 17.62
C ILE A 425 -12.01 36.48 16.28
N VAL A 426 -11.58 35.81 15.20
CA VAL A 426 -11.56 36.41 13.84
C VAL A 426 -12.97 36.76 13.36
N LEU A 427 -13.97 35.92 13.61
CA LEU A 427 -15.37 36.23 13.32
C LEU A 427 -15.85 37.48 14.08
N TRP A 428 -15.45 37.61 15.35
CA TRP A 428 -15.74 38.82 16.12
C TRP A 428 -15.07 40.07 15.51
N GLU A 429 -13.82 39.95 15.04
CA GLU A 429 -13.14 41.04 14.33
C GLU A 429 -13.86 41.40 13.02
N ILE A 430 -14.30 40.41 12.24
CA ILE A 430 -15.03 40.63 10.98
C ILE A 430 -16.35 41.36 11.24
N MET A 431 -17.10 40.93 12.26
CA MET A 431 -18.39 41.53 12.62
C MET A 431 -18.25 42.96 13.16
N THR A 432 -17.23 43.21 13.99
CA THR A 432 -17.11 44.48 14.71
C THR A 432 -16.13 45.46 14.07
N GLN A 433 -15.23 44.97 13.21
CA GLN A 433 -14.11 45.69 12.62
C GLN A 433 -13.18 46.33 13.69
N LYS A 434 -13.18 45.79 14.91
CA LYS A 434 -12.41 46.31 16.05
C LYS A 434 -11.25 45.40 16.43
N LEU A 435 -10.28 45.94 17.16
CA LEU A 435 -9.22 45.14 17.80
C LEU A 435 -9.81 44.38 19.01
N PRO A 436 -9.55 43.07 19.18
CA PRO A 436 -10.00 42.35 20.36
C PRO A 436 -9.31 42.90 21.62
N TYR A 437 -10.00 42.87 22.76
CA TYR A 437 -9.46 43.26 24.08
C TYR A 437 -8.82 44.66 24.13
N VAL A 438 -9.36 45.65 23.41
CA VAL A 438 -8.86 47.04 23.43
C VAL A 438 -8.59 47.54 24.85
N GLY A 439 -7.38 48.05 25.08
CA GLY A 439 -6.99 48.64 26.36
C GLY A 439 -6.37 47.65 27.36
N LEU A 440 -6.25 46.37 27.01
CA LEU A 440 -5.52 45.38 27.81
C LEU A 440 -4.16 45.05 27.19
N GLU A 441 -3.13 44.96 28.03
CA GLU A 441 -1.83 44.45 27.62
C GLU A 441 -1.82 42.92 27.49
N ALA A 442 -0.85 42.38 26.76
CA ALA A 442 -0.73 40.94 26.49
C ALA A 442 -0.78 40.08 27.77
N SER A 443 -0.05 40.46 28.82
CA SER A 443 -0.05 39.76 30.12
C SER A 443 -1.41 39.82 30.81
N GLN A 444 -2.11 40.95 30.72
CA GLN A 444 -3.45 41.14 31.27
C GLN A 444 -4.47 40.29 30.54
N ILE A 445 -4.39 40.20 29.20
CA ILE A 445 -5.27 39.33 28.40
C ILE A 445 -5.10 37.89 28.83
N ILE A 446 -3.86 37.40 28.95
CA ILE A 446 -3.58 36.03 29.38
C ILE A 446 -4.22 35.77 30.75
N GLY A 447 -3.96 36.64 31.74
CA GLY A 447 -4.53 36.48 33.09
C GLY A 447 -6.05 36.53 33.12
N GLN A 448 -6.67 37.48 32.41
CA GLN A 448 -8.11 37.67 32.41
C GLN A 448 -8.85 36.54 31.67
N VAL A 449 -8.32 36.07 30.54
CA VAL A 449 -8.89 34.93 29.80
C VAL A 449 -8.77 33.67 30.66
N LEU A 450 -7.63 33.43 31.31
CA LEU A 450 -7.44 32.22 32.13
C LEU A 450 -8.28 32.22 33.41
N LEU A 451 -8.33 33.33 34.15
CA LEU A 451 -8.92 33.40 35.48
C LEU A 451 -10.39 33.80 35.48
N ASN A 452 -10.78 34.74 34.62
CA ASN A 452 -12.12 35.35 34.61
C ASN A 452 -12.94 35.01 33.37
N ASP A 453 -12.39 34.16 32.49
CA ASP A 453 -12.99 33.71 31.23
C ASP A 453 -13.54 34.84 30.34
N ILE A 454 -12.85 35.99 30.32
CA ILE A 454 -13.31 37.14 29.54
C ILE A 454 -13.29 36.83 28.03
N ARG A 455 -14.17 37.48 27.28
CA ARG A 455 -14.20 37.49 25.80
C ARG A 455 -14.39 38.93 25.30
N PRO A 456 -14.04 39.25 24.04
CA PRO A 456 -14.36 40.52 23.44
C PRO A 456 -15.88 40.78 23.46
N THR A 457 -16.31 41.98 23.83
CA THR A 457 -17.72 42.30 23.99
C THR A 457 -18.47 42.27 22.66
N ILE A 458 -19.57 41.53 22.58
CA ILE A 458 -20.48 41.53 21.43
C ILE A 458 -21.46 42.71 21.56
N PRO A 459 -21.59 43.59 20.55
CA PRO A 459 -22.58 44.65 20.55
C PRO A 459 -24.03 44.12 20.66
N PRO A 460 -24.94 44.79 21.39
CA PRO A 460 -26.30 44.29 21.62
C PRO A 460 -27.17 44.20 20.36
N ASN A 461 -26.82 44.92 19.29
CA ASN A 461 -27.54 44.91 18.01
C ASN A 461 -26.89 43.98 16.96
N SER A 462 -26.04 43.04 17.39
CA SER A 462 -25.39 42.08 16.50
C SER A 462 -26.35 41.01 15.96
N PRO A 463 -26.14 40.44 14.76
CA PRO A 463 -26.97 39.39 14.21
C PRO A 463 -27.00 38.15 15.12
N PRO A 464 -28.18 37.61 15.48
CA PRO A 464 -28.28 36.48 16.41
C PRO A 464 -27.54 35.22 15.97
N GLU A 465 -27.72 34.80 14.71
CA GLU A 465 -27.09 33.57 14.19
C GLU A 465 -25.56 33.70 14.07
N PHE A 466 -25.06 34.89 13.69
CA PHE A 466 -23.62 35.18 13.64
C PHE A 466 -23.01 35.22 15.05
N THR A 467 -23.72 35.85 16.00
CA THR A 467 -23.34 35.89 17.42
C THR A 467 -23.25 34.48 18.00
N LYS A 468 -24.26 33.65 17.74
CA LYS A 468 -24.29 32.26 18.19
C LYS A 468 -23.11 31.45 17.65
N LEU A 469 -22.73 31.64 16.38
CA LEU A 469 -21.56 30.97 15.81
C LEU A 469 -20.27 31.40 16.52
N ILE A 470 -20.07 32.70 16.76
CA ILE A 470 -18.93 33.22 17.54
C ILE A 470 -18.89 32.54 18.92
N GLU A 471 -20.02 32.52 19.61
CA GLU A 471 -20.14 31.96 20.97
C GLU A 471 -19.83 30.47 21.05
N MET A 472 -20.27 29.70 20.06
CA MET A 472 -19.93 28.29 19.94
C MET A 472 -18.43 28.09 19.68
N CYS A 473 -17.82 28.91 18.82
CA CYS A 473 -16.41 28.77 18.44
C CYS A 473 -15.46 29.06 19.60
N TRP A 474 -15.74 30.07 20.42
CA TRP A 474 -14.83 30.50 21.51
C TRP A 474 -15.21 29.97 22.91
N ALA A 475 -16.00 28.89 22.96
CA ALA A 475 -16.42 28.25 24.21
C ALA A 475 -15.20 27.86 25.07
N ARG A 476 -15.34 27.97 26.40
CA ARG A 476 -14.25 27.61 27.35
C ARG A 476 -13.76 26.18 27.13
N ASP A 477 -14.69 25.23 27.17
CA ASP A 477 -14.40 23.81 26.98
C ASP A 477 -14.23 23.50 25.48
N PRO A 478 -13.06 22.99 25.04
CA PRO A 478 -12.81 22.63 23.63
C PRO A 478 -13.84 21.65 23.06
N ARG A 479 -14.42 20.77 23.88
CA ARG A 479 -15.41 19.77 23.45
C ARG A 479 -16.73 20.38 22.99
N ASN A 480 -17.05 21.58 23.49
CA ASN A 480 -18.26 22.30 23.10
C ASN A 480 -18.08 23.10 21.80
N ARG A 481 -16.85 23.19 21.28
CA ARG A 481 -16.56 23.89 20.03
C ARG A 481 -16.89 22.98 18.85
N PRO A 482 -17.59 23.48 17.81
CA PRO A 482 -17.86 22.69 16.60
C PRO A 482 -16.56 22.39 15.84
N SER A 483 -16.54 21.34 15.00
CA SER A 483 -15.46 21.17 14.02
C SER A 483 -15.61 22.16 12.85
N PHE A 484 -14.56 22.39 12.05
CA PHE A 484 -14.72 23.20 10.83
C PHE A 484 -15.66 22.55 9.80
N GLU A 485 -15.84 21.23 9.84
CA GLU A 485 -16.87 20.54 9.05
C GLU A 485 -18.28 20.93 9.53
N ASP A 486 -18.52 20.91 10.83
CA ASP A 486 -19.80 21.37 11.41
C ASP A 486 -20.06 22.85 11.13
N ILE A 487 -19.02 23.69 11.21
CA ILE A 487 -19.11 25.12 10.88
C ILE A 487 -19.51 25.31 9.41
N MET A 488 -18.93 24.54 8.47
CA MET A 488 -19.34 24.61 7.07
C MET A 488 -20.78 24.15 6.87
N LYS A 489 -21.24 23.11 7.58
CA LYS A 489 -22.66 22.72 7.58
C LYS A 489 -23.57 23.84 8.12
N MET A 490 -23.12 24.61 9.11
CA MET A 490 -23.85 25.77 9.61
C MET A 490 -23.91 26.90 8.56
N TRP A 491 -22.81 27.24 7.90
CA TRP A 491 -22.79 28.22 6.81
C TRP A 491 -23.71 27.84 5.64
N ARG A 492 -23.74 26.56 5.26
CA ARG A 492 -24.59 26.03 4.17
C ARG A 492 -26.09 26.20 4.42
N LYS A 493 -26.53 26.37 5.66
CA LYS A 493 -27.94 26.68 5.97
C LYS A 493 -28.39 28.04 5.43
N GLY A 494 -27.44 28.93 5.09
CA GLY A 494 -27.72 30.23 4.48
C GLY A 494 -28.35 31.25 5.45
N THR A 495 -28.37 30.96 6.76
CA THR A 495 -28.96 31.84 7.79
C THR A 495 -27.94 32.77 8.45
N ILE A 496 -26.64 32.52 8.29
CA ILE A 496 -25.56 33.27 8.93
C ILE A 496 -25.01 34.29 7.92
N MET A 497 -25.17 35.58 8.20
CA MET A 497 -24.65 36.68 7.38
C MET A 497 -24.57 37.99 8.18
N LEU A 498 -23.73 38.93 7.74
CA LEU A 498 -23.68 40.28 8.31
C LEU A 498 -24.85 41.16 7.82
N PRO A 499 -25.29 42.17 8.59
CA PRO A 499 -26.33 43.10 8.16
C PRO A 499 -25.89 43.84 6.88
N GLY A 500 -26.77 43.85 5.87
CA GLY A 500 -26.49 44.50 4.58
C GLY A 500 -25.74 43.63 3.57
N ALA A 501 -25.39 42.39 3.92
CA ALA A 501 -24.80 41.45 2.97
C ALA A 501 -25.82 40.97 1.93
N ASN A 502 -25.38 40.73 0.69
CA ASN A 502 -26.24 40.20 -0.38
C ASN A 502 -26.35 38.66 -0.29
N PRO A 503 -27.53 38.10 0.06
CA PRO A 503 -27.69 36.66 0.25
C PRO A 503 -27.46 35.85 -1.03
N GLN A 504 -27.79 36.39 -2.20
CA GLN A 504 -27.66 35.66 -3.46
C GLN A 504 -26.21 35.39 -3.82
N ILE A 505 -25.33 36.37 -3.57
CA ILE A 505 -23.89 36.23 -3.83
C ILE A 505 -23.28 35.22 -2.84
N ILE A 506 -23.64 35.30 -1.56
CA ILE A 506 -23.16 34.37 -0.53
C ILE A 506 -23.60 32.93 -0.81
N ILE A 507 -24.86 32.71 -1.17
CA ILE A 507 -25.38 31.36 -1.48
C ILE A 507 -24.66 30.81 -2.72
N ARG A 508 -24.43 31.63 -3.75
CA ARG A 508 -23.69 31.22 -4.94
C ARG A 508 -22.25 30.83 -4.60
N HIS A 509 -21.58 31.62 -3.76
CA HIS A 509 -20.23 31.31 -3.26
C HIS A 509 -20.21 29.96 -2.54
N LEU A 510 -21.12 29.78 -1.57
CA LEU A 510 -21.27 28.53 -0.83
C LEU A 510 -21.47 27.33 -1.76
N GLN A 511 -22.26 27.45 -2.83
CA GLN A 511 -22.45 26.36 -3.80
C GLN A 511 -21.18 26.01 -4.60
N GLN A 512 -20.33 27.00 -4.86
CA GLN A 512 -19.02 26.80 -5.50
C GLN A 512 -18.01 26.13 -4.56
N CYS A 513 -18.15 26.34 -3.25
CA CYS A 513 -17.31 25.71 -2.21
C CYS A 513 -17.61 24.21 -1.97
N ILE A 514 -18.71 23.66 -2.51
CA ILE A 514 -19.10 22.26 -2.28
C ILE A 514 -18.48 21.36 -3.35
N ASN A 515 -17.53 20.52 -2.94
CA ASN A 515 -16.97 19.44 -3.77
C ASN A 515 -18.03 18.37 -4.07
N GLU A 516 -17.86 17.59 -5.14
CA GLU A 516 -18.83 16.55 -5.54
C GLU A 516 -19.12 15.53 -4.44
N SER A 517 -18.11 15.16 -3.64
CA SER A 517 -18.24 14.28 -2.47
C SER A 517 -19.14 14.84 -1.37
N ASP A 518 -19.08 16.16 -1.13
CA ASP A 518 -19.88 16.84 -0.12
C ASP A 518 -21.34 16.95 -0.59
N ARG A 519 -21.57 17.15 -1.90
CA ARG A 519 -22.93 17.14 -2.48
C ARG A 519 -23.59 15.78 -2.33
N ALA A 520 -22.87 14.70 -2.64
CA ALA A 520 -23.35 13.34 -2.47
C ALA A 520 -23.70 13.05 -1.00
N THR A 521 -22.84 13.46 -0.06
CA THR A 521 -23.06 13.26 1.37
C THR A 521 -24.29 14.03 1.87
N ASP A 522 -24.43 15.31 1.46
CA ASP A 522 -25.57 16.15 1.85
C ASP A 522 -26.90 15.64 1.22
N ASP A 523 -26.87 15.10 0.00
CA ASP A 523 -28.03 14.50 -0.67
C ASP A 523 -28.48 13.20 0.01
N ILE A 524 -27.54 12.33 0.36
CA ILE A 524 -27.82 11.10 1.13
C ILE A 524 -28.35 11.46 2.51
N GLU A 525 -27.75 12.44 3.20
CA GLU A 525 -28.23 12.91 4.52
C GLU A 525 -29.65 13.51 4.45
N SER A 526 -29.98 14.25 3.40
CA SER A 526 -31.33 14.76 3.13
C SER A 526 -32.35 13.62 2.99
N HIS A 527 -32.03 12.61 2.17
CA HIS A 527 -32.86 11.43 1.99
C HIS A 527 -33.06 10.65 3.30
N LEU A 528 -32.00 10.46 4.11
CA LEU A 528 -32.11 9.84 5.44
C LEU A 528 -33.03 10.63 6.38
N ASN A 529 -32.87 11.95 6.46
CA ASN A 529 -33.70 12.79 7.33
C ASN A 529 -35.16 12.88 6.85
N SER A 530 -35.43 12.56 5.58
CA SER A 530 -36.79 12.43 5.04
C SER A 530 -37.44 11.10 5.45
N LEU A 531 -36.65 10.03 5.62
CA LEU A 531 -37.11 8.71 6.07
C LEU A 531 -37.56 8.74 7.55
N ASP A 532 -36.81 9.43 8.42
CA ASP A 532 -37.17 9.60 9.84
C ASP A 532 -38.58 10.21 10.03
N ARG A 533 -39.06 11.03 9.08
CA ARG A 533 -40.38 11.67 9.15
C ARG A 533 -41.53 10.81 8.61
N LEU A 534 -41.23 9.76 7.84
CA LEU A 534 -42.20 9.01 7.03
C LEU A 534 -42.45 7.57 7.53
N ASN A 535 -42.34 7.34 8.84
CA ASN A 535 -42.54 6.06 9.55
C ASN A 535 -43.92 5.37 9.38
N SER A 536 -44.59 5.46 8.23
CA SER A 536 -45.80 4.69 7.93
C SER A 536 -46.01 4.29 6.46
N CYS A 537 -45.23 4.78 5.49
CA CYS A 537 -45.36 4.35 4.09
C CYS A 537 -44.00 4.43 3.39
N GLY A 538 -43.29 3.31 3.23
CA GLY A 538 -41.89 3.25 2.73
C GLY A 538 -41.64 3.69 1.28
N LEU A 539 -42.10 4.88 0.89
CA LEU A 539 -41.99 5.49 -0.44
C LEU A 539 -40.61 6.10 -0.73
N GLY A 540 -39.77 6.34 0.29
CA GLY A 540 -38.43 6.94 0.12
C GLY A 540 -37.27 5.96 -0.10
N LEU A 541 -37.49 4.65 0.05
CA LEU A 541 -36.45 3.63 -0.05
C LEU A 541 -35.82 3.50 -1.46
N PRO A 542 -36.58 3.59 -2.56
CA PRO A 542 -36.01 3.58 -3.92
C PRO A 542 -35.06 4.76 -4.15
N ASN A 543 -35.43 5.97 -3.69
CA ASN A 543 -34.60 7.17 -3.85
C ASN A 543 -33.30 7.09 -3.05
N LEU A 544 -33.37 6.57 -1.81
CA LEU A 544 -32.17 6.30 -1.02
C LEU A 544 -31.29 5.24 -1.69
N TYR A 545 -31.87 4.16 -2.22
CA TYR A 545 -31.11 3.14 -2.94
C TYR A 545 -30.42 3.72 -4.18
N GLU A 546 -31.10 4.51 -4.99
CA GLU A 546 -30.52 5.16 -6.17
C GLU A 546 -29.36 6.09 -5.78
N ALA A 547 -29.51 6.88 -4.72
CA ALA A 547 -28.46 7.75 -4.21
C ALA A 547 -27.24 6.93 -3.71
N LEU A 548 -27.47 5.89 -2.90
CA LEU A 548 -26.40 5.03 -2.38
C LEU A 548 -25.72 4.19 -3.48
N GLN A 549 -26.45 3.79 -4.51
CA GLN A 549 -25.89 3.05 -5.64
C GLN A 549 -25.03 3.95 -6.53
N LYS A 550 -25.48 5.18 -6.76
CA LYS A 550 -24.79 6.16 -7.62
C LYS A 550 -23.54 6.71 -6.94
N ASP A 551 -23.67 7.15 -5.70
CA ASP A 551 -22.65 7.94 -5.02
C ASP A 551 -21.87 7.15 -3.94
N GLY A 552 -22.26 5.89 -3.69
CA GLY A 552 -21.67 5.03 -2.66
C GLY A 552 -22.19 5.32 -1.26
N ILE A 553 -21.72 4.57 -0.26
CA ILE A 553 -22.05 4.82 1.16
C ILE A 553 -20.94 5.68 1.78
N PRO A 554 -21.20 6.95 2.16
CA PRO A 554 -20.22 7.79 2.84
C PRO A 554 -19.86 7.20 4.20
N ALA A 555 -18.58 7.11 4.52
CA ALA A 555 -18.11 6.53 5.78
C ALA A 555 -18.69 7.24 7.03
N SER A 556 -18.91 8.56 6.94
CA SER A 556 -19.50 9.38 8.01
C SER A 556 -20.98 9.10 8.27
N LEU A 557 -21.70 8.54 7.28
CA LEU A 557 -23.12 8.24 7.36
C LEU A 557 -23.41 6.74 7.43
N ALA A 558 -22.39 5.88 7.33
CA ALA A 558 -22.54 4.43 7.28
C ALA A 558 -23.33 3.87 8.47
N ASP A 559 -23.05 4.31 9.69
CA ASP A 559 -23.78 3.91 10.90
C ASP A 559 -25.26 4.32 10.82
N LYS A 560 -25.54 5.58 10.45
CA LYS A 560 -26.90 6.13 10.35
C LYS A 560 -27.72 5.44 9.25
N CYS A 561 -27.10 5.16 8.10
CA CYS A 561 -27.70 4.38 7.03
C CYS A 561 -28.04 2.96 7.49
N TRP A 562 -27.14 2.32 8.24
CA TRP A 562 -27.32 0.96 8.74
C TRP A 562 -28.47 0.86 9.76
N GLU A 563 -28.53 1.78 10.72
CA GLU A 563 -29.61 1.82 11.72
C GLU A 563 -30.98 2.02 11.08
N ASN A 564 -31.09 2.95 10.13
CA ASN A 564 -32.34 3.19 9.40
C ASN A 564 -32.80 1.96 8.62
N LEU A 565 -31.86 1.22 8.04
CA LEU A 565 -32.15 -0.01 7.30
C LEU A 565 -32.73 -1.12 8.19
N GLN A 566 -32.33 -1.18 9.47
CA GLN A 566 -32.83 -2.17 10.43
C GLN A 566 -34.28 -1.93 10.87
N LEU A 567 -34.76 -0.68 10.80
CA LEU A 567 -36.10 -0.28 11.23
C LEU A 567 -37.19 -0.56 10.17
N LEU A 568 -36.81 -0.99 8.96
CA LEU A 568 -37.73 -1.16 7.85
C LEU A 568 -38.60 -2.44 7.97
N PRO A 569 -39.90 -2.36 7.67
CA PRO A 569 -40.78 -3.53 7.62
C PRO A 569 -40.38 -4.44 6.45
N LYS A 570 -40.03 -5.70 6.76
CA LYS A 570 -39.56 -6.72 5.79
C LYS A 570 -40.65 -7.20 4.80
N ILE A 571 -41.91 -6.92 5.07
CA ILE A 571 -43.05 -7.52 4.34
C ILE A 571 -43.34 -6.72 3.06
N GLY A 572 -43.19 -7.38 1.89
CA GLY A 572 -43.64 -6.87 0.59
C GLY A 572 -42.65 -6.00 -0.21
N LYS A 573 -41.41 -5.80 0.29
CA LYS A 573 -40.33 -5.05 -0.38
C LYS A 573 -38.96 -5.75 -0.27
N GLU A 574 -38.97 -7.07 -0.28
CA GLU A 574 -37.77 -7.90 -0.07
C GLU A 574 -36.67 -7.61 -1.11
N ASP A 575 -37.02 -7.36 -2.36
CA ASP A 575 -36.05 -7.09 -3.44
C ASP A 575 -35.21 -5.82 -3.22
N ILE A 576 -35.83 -4.70 -2.84
CA ILE A 576 -35.11 -3.43 -2.60
C ILE A 576 -34.32 -3.53 -1.30
N TYR A 577 -34.87 -4.22 -0.30
CA TYR A 577 -34.16 -4.46 0.95
C TYR A 577 -32.87 -5.26 0.73
N ILE A 578 -32.93 -6.36 -0.03
CA ILE A 578 -31.76 -7.18 -0.39
C ILE A 578 -30.73 -6.32 -1.14
N LYS A 579 -31.16 -5.50 -2.09
CA LYS A 579 -30.29 -4.57 -2.83
C LYS A 579 -29.60 -3.55 -1.92
N CYS A 580 -30.31 -2.96 -0.96
CA CYS A 580 -29.70 -2.05 0.00
C CYS A 580 -28.73 -2.76 0.95
N VAL A 581 -29.07 -3.95 1.48
CA VAL A 581 -28.17 -4.75 2.33
C VAL A 581 -26.88 -5.10 1.57
N ALA A 582 -27.00 -5.44 0.28
CA ALA A 582 -25.85 -5.80 -0.55
C ALA A 582 -24.83 -4.67 -0.72
N LEU A 583 -25.27 -3.40 -0.77
CA LEU A 583 -24.36 -2.25 -0.83
C LEU A 583 -23.43 -2.16 0.39
N PHE A 584 -23.82 -2.70 1.55
CA PHE A 584 -22.98 -2.70 2.74
C PHE A 584 -21.88 -3.77 2.73
N LEU A 585 -21.87 -4.69 1.75
CA LEU A 585 -20.79 -5.67 1.60
C LEU A 585 -19.43 -5.03 1.32
N SER A 586 -19.40 -3.80 0.77
CA SER A 586 -18.17 -3.03 0.54
C SER A 586 -17.80 -2.10 1.70
N THR A 587 -18.44 -2.22 2.87
CA THR A 587 -18.24 -1.33 4.02
C THR A 587 -17.75 -2.09 5.25
N THR A 588 -17.49 -1.38 6.35
CA THR A 588 -17.18 -1.98 7.67
C THR A 588 -18.29 -2.90 8.21
N PHE A 589 -19.50 -2.83 7.64
CA PHE A 589 -20.65 -3.67 7.99
C PHE A 589 -20.73 -5.00 7.23
N ALA A 590 -19.76 -5.31 6.35
CA ALA A 590 -19.80 -6.48 5.46
C ALA A 590 -20.17 -7.79 6.17
N ALA A 591 -19.59 -8.06 7.34
CA ALA A 591 -19.89 -9.26 8.13
C ALA A 591 -21.36 -9.35 8.59
N LYS A 592 -21.96 -8.22 8.97
CA LYS A 592 -23.37 -8.17 9.39
C LYS A 592 -24.30 -8.28 8.18
N ALA A 593 -23.94 -7.63 7.07
CA ALA A 593 -24.69 -7.71 5.82
C ALA A 593 -24.69 -9.14 5.24
N ALA A 594 -23.53 -9.79 5.20
CA ALA A 594 -23.40 -11.17 4.73
C ALA A 594 -24.19 -12.16 5.59
N ALA A 595 -24.20 -12.00 6.92
CA ALA A 595 -25.01 -12.84 7.81
C ALA A 595 -26.51 -12.75 7.49
N ILE A 596 -27.04 -11.54 7.26
CA ILE A 596 -28.44 -11.32 6.89
C ILE A 596 -28.76 -11.96 5.54
N LEU A 597 -27.91 -11.74 4.53
CA LEU A 597 -28.09 -12.29 3.19
C LEU A 597 -28.01 -13.83 3.20
N ARG A 598 -27.15 -14.43 4.02
CA ARG A 598 -27.03 -15.89 4.15
C ARG A 598 -28.32 -16.53 4.68
N GLU A 599 -29.02 -15.88 5.59
CA GLU A 599 -30.27 -16.40 6.19
C GLU A 599 -31.45 -16.40 5.21
N MET A 600 -31.37 -15.63 4.11
CA MET A 600 -32.44 -15.55 3.11
C MET A 600 -32.71 -16.90 2.43
N PRO A 601 -33.95 -17.20 2.00
CA PRO A 601 -34.27 -18.45 1.30
C PRO A 601 -33.42 -18.66 0.03
N SER A 602 -33.17 -19.92 -0.35
CA SER A 602 -32.44 -20.21 -1.60
C SER A 602 -33.21 -19.68 -2.82
N GLY A 603 -32.50 -19.03 -3.75
CA GLY A 603 -33.08 -18.42 -4.94
C GLY A 603 -33.79 -17.08 -4.72
N SER A 604 -33.80 -16.53 -3.50
CA SER A 604 -34.40 -15.22 -3.21
C SER A 604 -33.47 -14.05 -3.52
N ILE A 605 -32.15 -14.27 -3.62
CA ILE A 605 -31.19 -13.22 -3.92
C ILE A 605 -30.92 -13.23 -5.43
N PRO A 606 -31.07 -12.09 -6.14
CA PRO A 606 -30.71 -11.98 -7.54
C PRO A 606 -29.27 -12.43 -7.80
N ARG A 607 -29.07 -13.21 -8.87
CA ARG A 607 -27.76 -13.77 -9.25
C ARG A 607 -26.68 -12.70 -9.36
N GLU A 608 -27.02 -11.53 -9.92
CA GLU A 608 -26.10 -10.40 -10.04
C GLU A 608 -25.48 -10.01 -8.69
N ILE A 609 -26.29 -9.93 -7.64
CA ILE A 609 -25.84 -9.62 -6.27
C ILE A 609 -24.97 -10.74 -5.72
N ALA A 610 -25.33 -12.00 -5.97
CA ALA A 610 -24.55 -13.15 -5.52
C ALA A 610 -23.16 -13.23 -6.21
N VAL A 611 -23.09 -12.85 -7.49
CA VAL A 611 -21.83 -12.70 -8.24
C VAL A 611 -20.99 -11.56 -7.69
N THR A 612 -21.58 -10.38 -7.45
CA THR A 612 -20.88 -9.25 -6.81
C THR A 612 -20.38 -9.63 -5.42
N ALA A 613 -21.19 -10.33 -4.61
CA ALA A 613 -20.79 -10.84 -3.30
C ALA A 613 -19.56 -11.77 -3.40
N SER A 614 -19.51 -12.63 -4.42
CA SER A 614 -18.38 -13.55 -4.67
C SER A 614 -17.10 -12.80 -5.06
N SER A 615 -17.20 -11.63 -5.68
CA SER A 615 -16.04 -10.82 -6.08
C SER A 615 -15.25 -10.24 -4.90
N PHE A 616 -15.84 -10.19 -3.70
CA PHE A 616 -15.14 -9.75 -2.48
C PHE A 616 -14.27 -10.85 -1.86
N LEU A 617 -14.36 -12.09 -2.34
CA LEU A 617 -13.51 -13.19 -1.89
C LEU A 617 -12.09 -13.04 -2.50
N PRO A 618 -11.02 -13.23 -1.70
CA PRO A 618 -11.01 -13.44 -0.25
C PRO A 618 -11.08 -12.11 0.54
N THR A 619 -11.78 -12.10 1.67
CA THR A 619 -11.84 -10.92 2.57
C THR A 619 -10.79 -10.96 3.69
N GLY A 620 -10.13 -12.10 3.90
CA GLY A 620 -9.20 -12.31 5.02
C GLY A 620 -9.90 -12.64 6.35
N ASN A 621 -11.23 -12.77 6.35
CA ASN A 621 -12.03 -13.23 7.48
C ASN A 621 -12.78 -14.51 7.09
N ASP A 622 -12.35 -15.66 7.64
CA ASP A 622 -12.88 -16.98 7.31
C ASP A 622 -14.40 -17.09 7.47
N LYS A 623 -14.98 -16.41 8.48
CA LYS A 623 -16.41 -16.46 8.72
C LYS A 623 -17.18 -15.70 7.64
N LEU A 624 -16.70 -14.50 7.29
CA LEU A 624 -17.30 -13.69 6.22
C LEU A 624 -17.15 -14.41 4.87
N ASP A 625 -15.97 -14.97 4.58
CA ASP A 625 -15.74 -15.71 3.34
C ASP A 625 -16.71 -16.89 3.21
N MET A 626 -16.91 -17.65 4.29
CA MET A 626 -17.90 -18.72 4.31
C MET A 626 -19.33 -18.22 4.11
N ASP A 627 -19.71 -17.09 4.69
CA ASP A 627 -21.03 -16.51 4.49
C ASP A 627 -21.25 -16.10 3.01
N LEU A 628 -20.26 -15.46 2.38
CA LEU A 628 -20.28 -15.09 0.96
C LEU A 628 -20.38 -16.32 0.04
N ILE A 629 -19.61 -17.37 0.31
CA ILE A 629 -19.70 -18.64 -0.44
C ILE A 629 -21.09 -19.25 -0.32
N MET A 630 -21.67 -19.29 0.88
CA MET A 630 -23.01 -19.83 1.08
C MET A 630 -24.08 -19.01 0.35
N ILE A 631 -23.94 -17.67 0.31
CA ILE A 631 -24.81 -16.79 -0.48
C ILE A 631 -24.71 -17.15 -1.97
N ALA A 632 -23.50 -17.27 -2.49
CA ALA A 632 -23.25 -17.60 -3.90
C ALA A 632 -23.83 -18.97 -4.28
N CYS A 633 -23.56 -19.97 -3.44
CA CYS A 633 -24.00 -21.34 -3.61
C CYS A 633 -25.53 -21.49 -3.56
N LYS A 634 -26.24 -20.69 -2.76
CA LYS A 634 -27.71 -20.74 -2.68
C LYS A 634 -28.44 -20.06 -3.84
N ASN A 635 -27.72 -19.31 -4.68
CA ASN A 635 -28.30 -18.40 -5.66
C ASN A 635 -27.63 -18.50 -7.06
N ASN A 636 -27.24 -19.72 -7.47
CA ASN A 636 -26.69 -20.03 -8.80
C ASN A 636 -25.41 -19.24 -9.18
N ALA A 637 -24.56 -18.95 -8.20
CA ALA A 637 -23.26 -18.29 -8.38
C ALA A 637 -22.08 -19.09 -7.76
N ALA A 638 -22.26 -20.40 -7.56
CA ALA A 638 -21.23 -21.27 -6.99
C ALA A 638 -19.93 -21.32 -7.82
N GLY A 639 -20.03 -21.12 -9.14
CA GLY A 639 -18.87 -21.08 -10.03
C GLY A 639 -17.97 -19.89 -9.74
N GLU A 640 -18.55 -18.71 -9.53
CA GLU A 640 -17.84 -17.48 -9.17
C GLU A 640 -17.17 -17.61 -7.80
N ALA A 641 -17.87 -18.19 -6.82
CA ALA A 641 -17.27 -18.50 -5.52
C ALA A 641 -16.03 -19.41 -5.65
N ALA A 642 -16.10 -20.45 -6.48
CA ALA A 642 -14.96 -21.36 -6.70
C ALA A 642 -13.73 -20.68 -7.35
N LEU A 643 -13.97 -19.66 -8.18
CA LEU A 643 -12.91 -18.88 -8.86
C LEU A 643 -12.20 -17.93 -7.88
N HIS A 644 -12.96 -17.26 -7.01
CA HIS A 644 -12.44 -16.22 -6.12
C HIS A 644 -11.95 -16.74 -4.75
N SER A 645 -12.38 -17.93 -4.33
CA SER A 645 -11.89 -18.55 -3.09
C SER A 645 -10.44 -19.01 -3.17
N ILE A 646 -9.70 -18.80 -2.08
CA ILE A 646 -8.30 -19.25 -1.92
C ILE A 646 -8.20 -20.54 -1.09
N GLN A 647 -9.01 -20.69 -0.03
CA GLN A 647 -8.90 -21.83 0.86
C GLN A 647 -9.44 -23.11 0.20
N LYS A 648 -8.75 -24.22 0.42
CA LYS A 648 -9.08 -25.51 -0.21
C LYS A 648 -10.45 -26.04 0.21
N GLU A 649 -10.87 -25.84 1.46
CA GLU A 649 -12.16 -26.25 1.98
C GLU A 649 -13.31 -25.47 1.30
N GLN A 650 -13.11 -24.16 1.14
CA GLN A 650 -14.04 -23.25 0.46
C GLN A 650 -14.24 -23.63 -1.01
N VAL A 651 -13.13 -23.81 -1.73
CA VAL A 651 -13.15 -24.23 -3.15
C VAL A 651 -13.81 -25.61 -3.30
N THR A 652 -13.55 -26.54 -2.38
CA THR A 652 -14.14 -27.89 -2.41
C THR A 652 -15.68 -27.82 -2.32
N ILE A 653 -16.22 -27.00 -1.42
CA ILE A 653 -17.68 -26.84 -1.25
C ILE A 653 -18.30 -26.25 -2.52
N ALA A 654 -17.70 -25.18 -3.06
CA ALA A 654 -18.20 -24.52 -4.25
C ALA A 654 -18.18 -25.47 -5.47
N LEU A 655 -17.09 -26.21 -5.69
CA LEU A 655 -16.98 -27.17 -6.80
C LEU A 655 -17.95 -28.34 -6.70
N GLU A 656 -18.24 -28.84 -5.50
CA GLU A 656 -19.25 -29.90 -5.30
C GLU A 656 -20.67 -29.41 -5.63
N ILE A 657 -20.95 -28.12 -5.42
CA ILE A 657 -22.24 -27.51 -5.78
C ILE A 657 -22.31 -27.29 -7.29
N VAL A 658 -21.23 -26.78 -7.92
CA VAL A 658 -21.12 -26.67 -9.39
C VAL A 658 -21.26 -28.04 -10.07
N ALA A 659 -20.75 -29.12 -9.48
CA ALA A 659 -20.92 -30.46 -10.01
C ALA A 659 -22.39 -30.93 -10.02
N ARG A 660 -23.24 -30.39 -9.13
CA ARG A 660 -24.66 -30.73 -9.02
C ARG A 660 -25.55 -29.82 -9.87
N GLU A 661 -25.27 -28.53 -9.86
CA GLU A 661 -26.09 -27.50 -10.53
C GLU A 661 -25.68 -27.26 -11.98
N GLY A 662 -24.44 -27.60 -12.33
CA GLY A 662 -23.84 -27.35 -13.64
C GLY A 662 -23.05 -26.04 -13.70
N MET A 663 -22.18 -25.92 -14.69
CA MET A 663 -21.40 -24.71 -14.97
C MET A 663 -22.22 -23.70 -15.78
N HIS A 664 -22.20 -22.44 -15.37
CA HIS A 664 -22.74 -21.35 -16.17
C HIS A 664 -21.90 -21.18 -17.47
N PRO A 665 -22.52 -20.96 -18.65
CA PRO A 665 -21.80 -20.85 -19.92
C PRO A 665 -20.66 -19.82 -19.92
N ASP A 666 -20.91 -18.66 -19.31
CA ASP A 666 -19.97 -17.52 -19.32
C ASP A 666 -18.62 -17.84 -18.63
N ASN A 667 -18.65 -18.64 -17.56
CA ASN A 667 -17.48 -18.92 -16.73
C ASN A 667 -16.94 -20.34 -16.89
N LYS A 668 -17.51 -21.12 -17.83
CA LYS A 668 -17.18 -22.52 -18.04
C LYS A 668 -15.67 -22.77 -18.23
N SER A 669 -15.01 -22.00 -19.10
CA SER A 669 -13.57 -22.15 -19.38
C SER A 669 -12.70 -21.83 -18.16
N GLN A 670 -13.08 -20.82 -17.38
CA GLN A 670 -12.34 -20.41 -16.18
C GLN A 670 -12.46 -21.44 -15.07
N ILE A 671 -13.68 -21.96 -14.84
CA ILE A 671 -13.93 -23.02 -13.84
C ILE A 671 -13.17 -24.29 -14.24
N CYS A 672 -13.16 -24.65 -15.52
CA CYS A 672 -12.38 -25.79 -16.01
C CYS A 672 -10.88 -25.62 -15.73
N ALA A 673 -10.31 -24.44 -16.04
CA ALA A 673 -8.92 -24.13 -15.74
C ALA A 673 -8.63 -24.19 -14.22
N ARG A 674 -9.56 -23.68 -13.39
CA ARG A 674 -9.47 -23.74 -11.93
C ARG A 674 -9.48 -25.18 -11.43
N CYS A 675 -10.37 -26.04 -11.94
CA CYS A 675 -10.36 -27.46 -11.62
C CYS A 675 -9.02 -28.11 -11.97
N ILE A 676 -8.43 -27.82 -13.14
CA ILE A 676 -7.12 -28.35 -13.53
C ILE A 676 -6.02 -27.90 -12.57
N GLN A 677 -6.03 -26.63 -12.17
CA GLN A 677 -5.10 -26.12 -11.15
C GLN A 677 -5.26 -26.88 -9.83
N CYS A 678 -6.49 -27.07 -9.37
CA CYS A 678 -6.79 -27.82 -8.15
C CYS A 678 -6.20 -29.24 -8.19
N LEU A 679 -6.29 -29.93 -9.33
CA LEU A 679 -5.76 -31.29 -9.50
C LEU A 679 -4.22 -31.40 -9.31
N THR A 680 -3.48 -30.29 -9.38
CA THR A 680 -2.03 -30.26 -9.12
C THR A 680 -1.68 -30.08 -7.64
N ILE A 681 -2.66 -29.72 -6.81
CA ILE A 681 -2.47 -29.50 -5.37
C ILE A 681 -2.49 -30.85 -4.64
N ASN A 682 -1.65 -31.00 -3.62
CA ASN A 682 -1.58 -32.20 -2.80
C ASN A 682 -2.73 -32.27 -1.77
N ASP A 683 -3.99 -32.27 -2.23
CA ASP A 683 -5.18 -32.44 -1.38
C ASP A 683 -6.19 -33.39 -2.02
N THR A 684 -6.50 -34.49 -1.35
CA THR A 684 -7.33 -35.55 -1.93
C THR A 684 -8.79 -35.16 -2.08
N MET A 685 -9.34 -34.33 -1.17
CA MET A 685 -10.77 -33.98 -1.20
C MET A 685 -11.02 -32.94 -2.28
N LEU A 686 -10.13 -31.95 -2.39
CA LEU A 686 -10.17 -30.96 -3.45
C LEU A 686 -10.05 -31.61 -4.84
N ASN A 687 -9.13 -32.58 -5.00
CA ASN A 687 -8.94 -33.26 -6.28
C ASN A 687 -10.17 -34.11 -6.66
N VAL A 688 -10.83 -34.75 -5.69
CA VAL A 688 -12.09 -35.47 -5.94
C VAL A 688 -13.19 -34.52 -6.40
N ALA A 689 -13.37 -33.38 -5.73
CA ALA A 689 -14.36 -32.38 -6.11
C ALA A 689 -14.10 -31.80 -7.51
N ALA A 690 -12.84 -31.49 -7.83
CA ALA A 690 -12.44 -31.01 -9.16
C ALA A 690 -12.70 -32.06 -10.26
N LEU A 691 -12.35 -33.33 -10.03
CA LEU A 691 -12.67 -34.41 -10.99
C LEU A 691 -14.18 -34.55 -11.20
N ARG A 692 -14.96 -34.57 -10.13
CA ARG A 692 -16.43 -34.67 -10.21
C ARG A 692 -17.04 -33.51 -10.98
N CYS A 693 -16.56 -32.29 -10.73
CA CYS A 693 -17.01 -31.09 -11.42
C CYS A 693 -16.76 -31.18 -12.94
N LEU A 694 -15.56 -31.60 -13.36
CA LEU A 694 -15.24 -31.79 -14.78
C LEU A 694 -16.06 -32.92 -15.42
N ILE A 695 -16.25 -34.04 -14.72
CA ILE A 695 -17.04 -35.19 -15.21
C ILE A 695 -18.51 -34.80 -15.40
N ALA A 696 -19.12 -34.18 -14.39
CA ALA A 696 -20.54 -33.80 -14.42
C ALA A 696 -20.86 -32.81 -15.55
N ASN A 697 -19.88 -31.98 -15.93
CA ASN A 697 -20.03 -30.95 -16.96
C ASN A 697 -19.53 -31.37 -18.36
N ASN A 698 -19.23 -32.67 -18.57
CA ASN A 698 -18.69 -33.23 -19.83
C ASN A 698 -17.39 -32.54 -20.31
N GLU A 699 -16.49 -32.25 -19.38
CA GLU A 699 -15.16 -31.65 -19.65
C GLU A 699 -14.03 -32.58 -19.21
N ALA A 700 -14.27 -33.89 -19.22
CA ALA A 700 -13.28 -34.89 -18.81
C ALA A 700 -12.04 -34.88 -19.73
N LYS A 701 -12.21 -34.56 -21.03
CA LYS A 701 -11.13 -34.35 -21.99
C LYS A 701 -10.05 -33.34 -21.56
N SER A 702 -10.38 -32.41 -20.67
CA SER A 702 -9.48 -31.34 -20.22
C SER A 702 -8.52 -31.79 -19.12
N ILE A 703 -8.67 -33.02 -18.60
CA ILE A 703 -7.85 -33.58 -17.52
C ILE A 703 -6.45 -33.97 -18.06
N PRO A 704 -5.35 -33.45 -17.48
CA PRO A 704 -4.00 -33.83 -17.91
C PRO A 704 -3.69 -35.31 -17.65
N PHE A 705 -3.11 -35.99 -18.64
CA PHE A 705 -2.72 -37.40 -18.54
C PHE A 705 -1.68 -37.68 -17.43
N SER A 706 -0.81 -36.72 -17.13
CA SER A 706 0.18 -36.82 -16.03
C SER A 706 -0.51 -36.94 -14.66
N VAL A 707 -1.56 -36.16 -14.43
CA VAL A 707 -2.36 -36.20 -13.21
C VAL A 707 -3.12 -37.52 -13.12
N MET A 708 -3.73 -37.95 -14.22
CA MET A 708 -4.44 -39.23 -14.30
C MET A 708 -3.53 -40.42 -13.96
N LYS A 709 -2.32 -40.48 -14.54
CA LYS A 709 -1.32 -41.52 -14.23
C LYS A 709 -1.00 -41.58 -12.73
N THR A 710 -0.83 -40.42 -12.11
CA THR A 710 -0.51 -40.29 -10.68
C THR A 710 -1.69 -40.73 -9.80
N HIS A 711 -2.90 -40.29 -10.11
CA HIS A 711 -4.08 -40.56 -9.28
C HIS A 711 -4.63 -42.00 -9.42
N ILE A 712 -4.44 -42.67 -10.56
CA ILE A 712 -4.78 -44.11 -10.73
C ILE A 712 -3.99 -45.01 -9.76
N GLN A 713 -2.79 -44.57 -9.38
CA GLN A 713 -1.89 -45.26 -8.47
C GLN A 713 -2.05 -44.80 -7.00
N SER A 714 -2.96 -43.86 -6.73
CA SER A 714 -3.19 -43.35 -5.37
C SER A 714 -3.68 -44.44 -4.41
N ARG A 715 -3.25 -44.33 -3.14
CA ARG A 715 -3.75 -45.15 -2.02
C ARG A 715 -5.15 -44.74 -1.56
N ASN A 716 -5.61 -43.53 -1.90
CA ASN A 716 -6.95 -43.06 -1.57
C ASN A 716 -7.98 -43.65 -2.55
N ILE A 717 -8.90 -44.47 -2.04
CA ILE A 717 -9.89 -45.21 -2.84
C ILE A 717 -10.83 -44.26 -3.58
N THR A 718 -11.27 -43.17 -2.94
CA THR A 718 -12.22 -42.20 -3.51
C THR A 718 -11.60 -41.44 -4.69
N LEU A 719 -10.36 -40.94 -4.52
CA LEU A 719 -9.62 -40.27 -5.58
C LEU A 719 -9.32 -41.22 -6.74
N LYS A 720 -8.91 -42.44 -6.42
CA LYS A 720 -8.68 -43.50 -7.40
C LYS A 720 -9.96 -43.77 -8.20
N MET A 721 -11.09 -44.00 -7.54
CA MET A 721 -12.37 -44.28 -8.21
C MET A 721 -12.82 -43.13 -9.09
N ALA A 722 -12.77 -41.88 -8.61
CA ALA A 722 -13.10 -40.69 -9.39
C ALA A 722 -12.24 -40.59 -10.66
N THR A 723 -10.96 -40.95 -10.57
CA THR A 723 -10.03 -40.96 -11.72
C THR A 723 -10.36 -42.07 -12.72
N HIS A 724 -10.82 -43.24 -12.26
CA HIS A 724 -11.24 -44.32 -13.17
C HIS A 724 -12.52 -43.92 -13.92
N ILE A 725 -13.45 -43.25 -13.25
CA ILE A 725 -14.67 -42.70 -13.88
C ILE A 725 -14.30 -41.62 -14.90
N ALA A 726 -13.36 -40.72 -14.57
CA ALA A 726 -12.85 -39.72 -15.50
C ALA A 726 -12.28 -40.37 -16.78
N ALA A 727 -11.44 -41.41 -16.65
CA ALA A 727 -10.87 -42.13 -17.79
C ALA A 727 -11.95 -42.82 -18.65
N ALA A 728 -12.98 -43.39 -18.02
CA ALA A 728 -14.10 -44.01 -18.73
C ALA A 728 -14.90 -42.97 -19.52
N LYS A 729 -15.08 -41.77 -18.95
CA LYS A 729 -15.75 -40.65 -19.61
C LYS A 729 -14.92 -40.07 -20.77
N MET A 730 -13.61 -39.91 -20.59
CA MET A 730 -12.70 -39.45 -21.66
C MET A 730 -12.72 -40.38 -22.88
N THR A 731 -12.68 -41.70 -22.65
CA THR A 731 -12.74 -42.69 -23.75
C THR A 731 -14.13 -42.75 -24.39
N GLU A 732 -15.20 -42.52 -23.62
CA GLU A 732 -16.54 -42.37 -24.17
C GLU A 732 -16.65 -41.15 -25.09
N GLU A 733 -16.02 -40.02 -24.72
CA GLU A 733 -15.90 -38.78 -25.49
C GLU A 733 -14.95 -38.89 -26.69
N GLY A 734 -14.29 -40.05 -26.90
CA GLY A 734 -13.41 -40.31 -28.04
C GLY A 734 -11.96 -39.84 -27.88
N VAL A 735 -11.54 -39.48 -26.66
CA VAL A 735 -10.16 -39.07 -26.37
C VAL A 735 -9.22 -40.28 -26.41
N GLN A 736 -8.13 -40.17 -27.16
CA GLN A 736 -7.11 -41.21 -27.23
C GLN A 736 -6.24 -41.21 -25.96
N ILE A 737 -6.34 -42.27 -25.16
CA ILE A 737 -5.53 -42.43 -23.95
C ILE A 737 -4.14 -42.99 -24.31
N PRO A 738 -3.04 -42.44 -23.76
CA PRO A 738 -1.70 -42.98 -23.95
C PRO A 738 -1.55 -44.45 -23.52
N ASN A 739 -0.76 -45.21 -24.28
CA ASN A 739 -0.53 -46.65 -24.06
C ASN A 739 -0.05 -46.98 -22.64
N GLU A 740 0.79 -46.13 -22.03
CA GLU A 740 1.26 -46.32 -20.65
C GLU A 740 0.13 -46.34 -19.61
N ILE A 741 -0.93 -45.55 -19.84
CA ILE A 741 -2.08 -45.50 -18.95
C ILE A 741 -3.01 -46.69 -19.23
N LEU A 742 -3.17 -47.08 -20.49
CA LEU A 742 -3.89 -48.31 -20.85
C LEU A 742 -3.28 -49.54 -20.18
N ASP A 743 -1.94 -49.65 -20.13
CA ASP A 743 -1.25 -50.74 -19.44
C ASP A 743 -1.61 -50.80 -17.94
N LEU A 744 -1.78 -49.64 -17.27
CA LEU A 744 -2.19 -49.58 -15.87
C LEU A 744 -3.63 -50.09 -15.65
N PHE A 745 -4.53 -49.89 -16.61
CA PHE A 745 -5.89 -50.41 -16.58
C PHE A 745 -5.93 -51.91 -16.94
N ILE A 746 -5.13 -52.34 -17.92
CA ILE A 746 -4.99 -53.75 -18.31
C ILE A 746 -4.50 -54.59 -17.13
N ALA A 747 -3.51 -54.11 -16.38
CA ALA A 747 -3.01 -54.79 -15.18
C ALA A 747 -4.04 -54.92 -14.04
N LYS A 748 -5.18 -54.21 -14.11
CA LYS A 748 -6.21 -54.16 -13.07
C LYS A 748 -7.58 -54.68 -13.52
N LEU A 749 -7.68 -55.32 -14.68
CA LEU A 749 -8.94 -55.80 -15.26
C LEU A 749 -9.73 -56.74 -14.33
N GLU A 750 -9.05 -57.57 -13.54
CA GLU A 750 -9.67 -58.50 -12.60
C GLU A 750 -10.12 -57.84 -11.28
N THR A 751 -9.54 -56.69 -10.93
CA THR A 751 -9.72 -56.05 -9.63
C THR A 751 -10.61 -54.82 -9.65
N VAL A 752 -10.78 -54.18 -10.82
CA VAL A 752 -11.58 -52.95 -10.97
C VAL A 752 -12.51 -53.05 -12.19
N PRO A 753 -13.84 -53.24 -11.99
CA PRO A 753 -14.79 -53.40 -13.10
C PRO A 753 -14.81 -52.22 -14.10
N ILE A 754 -14.57 -51.00 -13.62
CA ILE A 754 -14.52 -49.79 -14.48
C ILE A 754 -13.33 -49.83 -15.45
N ALA A 755 -12.24 -50.52 -15.10
CA ALA A 755 -11.08 -50.66 -16.00
C ALA A 755 -11.48 -51.36 -17.31
N GLY A 756 -12.34 -52.38 -17.25
CA GLY A 756 -12.88 -53.03 -18.44
C GLY A 756 -13.68 -52.07 -19.33
N THR A 757 -14.43 -51.15 -18.74
CA THR A 757 -15.19 -50.13 -19.49
C THR A 757 -14.26 -49.15 -20.20
N VAL A 758 -13.18 -48.72 -19.56
CA VAL A 758 -12.15 -47.85 -20.17
C VAL A 758 -11.52 -48.53 -21.38
N ILE A 759 -11.11 -49.81 -21.25
CA ILE A 759 -10.47 -50.56 -22.35
C ILE A 759 -11.43 -50.76 -23.52
N VAL A 760 -12.67 -51.15 -23.26
CA VAL A 760 -13.69 -51.32 -24.32
C VAL A 760 -13.96 -50.00 -25.05
N ASN A 761 -14.11 -48.89 -24.31
CA ASN A 761 -14.33 -47.58 -24.93
C ASN A 761 -13.09 -47.08 -25.70
N ALA A 762 -11.87 -47.35 -25.19
CA ALA A 762 -10.63 -47.00 -25.88
C ALA A 762 -10.52 -47.66 -27.27
N CYS A 763 -11.08 -48.86 -27.46
CA CYS A 763 -11.15 -49.53 -28.76
C CYS A 763 -12.00 -48.80 -29.81
N ARG A 764 -12.71 -47.72 -29.45
CA ARG A 764 -13.32 -46.80 -30.44
C ARG A 764 -12.26 -46.09 -31.29
N ASN A 765 -11.06 -45.87 -30.76
CA ASN A 765 -9.92 -45.34 -31.51
C ASN A 765 -9.11 -46.49 -32.14
N LEU A 766 -8.74 -46.33 -33.42
CA LEU A 766 -8.02 -47.35 -34.19
C LEU A 766 -6.65 -47.71 -33.59
N GLU A 767 -5.85 -46.72 -33.21
CA GLU A 767 -4.49 -46.92 -32.71
C GLU A 767 -4.50 -47.59 -31.33
N SER A 768 -5.41 -47.15 -30.45
CA SER A 768 -5.63 -47.80 -29.17
C SER A 768 -6.14 -49.23 -29.33
N ALA A 769 -7.09 -49.47 -30.26
CA ALA A 769 -7.60 -50.81 -30.54
C ALA A 769 -6.49 -51.76 -31.04
N LYS A 770 -5.63 -51.30 -31.94
CA LYS A 770 -4.47 -52.06 -32.44
C LYS A 770 -3.51 -52.42 -31.30
N TYR A 771 -3.12 -51.45 -30.49
CA TYR A 771 -2.21 -51.66 -29.35
C TYR A 771 -2.79 -52.64 -28.32
N ILE A 772 -4.08 -52.49 -27.99
CA ILE A 772 -4.79 -53.36 -27.05
C ILE A 772 -4.84 -54.81 -27.57
N LEU A 773 -5.16 -55.01 -28.86
CA LEU A 773 -5.18 -56.34 -29.47
C LEU A 773 -3.79 -56.99 -29.50
N GLU A 774 -2.75 -56.23 -29.83
CA GLU A 774 -1.36 -56.71 -29.82
C GLU A 774 -0.92 -57.12 -28.40
N ARG A 775 -1.24 -56.31 -27.38
CA ARG A 775 -0.94 -56.63 -25.98
C ARG A 775 -1.66 -57.89 -25.50
N PHE A 776 -2.90 -58.12 -25.89
CA PHE A 776 -3.65 -59.33 -25.53
C PHE A 776 -3.23 -60.58 -26.31
N ALA A 777 -2.55 -60.44 -27.45
CA ALA A 777 -1.98 -61.57 -28.17
C ALA A 777 -0.76 -62.20 -27.46
N PHE A 778 -0.06 -61.43 -26.61
CA PHE A 778 1.20 -61.84 -25.96
C PHE A 778 1.15 -61.80 -24.41
N GLY A 779 0.00 -61.48 -23.80
CA GLY A 779 -0.17 -61.27 -22.36
C GLY A 779 -1.25 -62.16 -21.71
N THR A 780 -1.59 -61.89 -20.44
CA THR A 780 -2.67 -62.57 -19.71
C THR A 780 -4.03 -62.23 -20.32
N ALA A 781 -4.80 -63.24 -20.74
CA ALA A 781 -6.09 -63.06 -21.38
C ALA A 781 -7.14 -62.47 -20.40
N PRO A 782 -7.92 -61.44 -20.79
CA PRO A 782 -9.02 -60.94 -19.97
C PRO A 782 -10.14 -61.98 -19.81
N PRO A 783 -11.07 -61.78 -18.84
CA PRO A 783 -12.29 -62.57 -18.75
C PRO A 783 -13.03 -62.63 -20.09
N ALA A 784 -13.57 -63.81 -20.45
CA ALA A 784 -14.13 -64.09 -21.77
C ALA A 784 -15.17 -63.05 -22.25
N GLU A 785 -16.03 -62.58 -21.35
CA GLU A 785 -17.04 -61.56 -21.65
C GLU A 785 -16.45 -60.19 -22.00
N LEU A 786 -15.38 -59.78 -21.32
CA LEU A 786 -14.70 -58.51 -21.59
C LEU A 786 -13.94 -58.60 -22.92
N THR A 787 -13.25 -59.72 -23.14
CA THR A 787 -12.56 -60.04 -24.40
C THR A 787 -13.52 -59.97 -25.58
N ALA A 788 -14.73 -60.50 -25.43
CA ALA A 788 -15.74 -60.42 -26.47
C ALA A 788 -16.15 -58.98 -26.80
N ARG A 789 -16.39 -58.14 -25.79
CA ARG A 789 -16.73 -56.72 -25.99
C ARG A 789 -15.61 -55.93 -26.66
N ILE A 790 -14.35 -56.22 -26.33
CA ILE A 790 -13.17 -55.62 -26.95
C ILE A 790 -13.09 -55.99 -28.43
N ILE A 791 -13.24 -57.27 -28.75
CA ILE A 791 -13.20 -57.80 -30.13
C ILE A 791 -14.33 -57.22 -30.97
N ILE A 792 -15.56 -57.20 -30.45
CA ILE A 792 -16.72 -56.61 -31.12
C ILE A 792 -16.46 -55.14 -31.46
N GLN A 793 -15.88 -54.39 -30.52
CA GLN A 793 -15.60 -52.98 -30.72
C GLN A 793 -14.44 -52.74 -31.69
N ALA A 794 -13.38 -53.55 -31.64
CA ALA A 794 -12.24 -53.45 -32.55
C ALA A 794 -12.59 -53.88 -33.99
N ASN A 795 -13.49 -54.86 -34.16
CA ASN A 795 -13.97 -55.33 -35.48
C ASN A 795 -14.79 -54.28 -36.25
N LYS A 796 -15.25 -53.21 -35.58
CA LYS A 796 -15.87 -52.07 -36.25
C LYS A 796 -14.88 -51.31 -37.14
N HIS A 797 -13.58 -51.47 -36.93
CA HIS A 797 -12.53 -50.87 -37.76
C HIS A 797 -12.17 -51.80 -38.93
N PRO A 798 -12.37 -51.39 -40.20
CA PRO A 798 -12.08 -52.23 -41.36
C PRO A 798 -10.62 -52.73 -41.43
N GLN A 799 -9.68 -51.91 -40.96
CA GLN A 799 -8.23 -52.18 -41.00
C GLN A 799 -7.78 -53.24 -39.98
N LEU A 800 -8.59 -53.51 -38.95
CA LEU A 800 -8.27 -54.48 -37.89
C LEU A 800 -8.95 -55.84 -38.10
N LYS A 801 -9.80 -55.99 -39.13
CA LYS A 801 -10.54 -57.24 -39.39
C LYS A 801 -9.63 -58.46 -39.53
N GLU A 802 -8.55 -58.34 -40.29
CA GLU A 802 -7.59 -59.44 -40.49
C GLU A 802 -6.86 -59.81 -39.19
N ALA A 803 -6.46 -58.81 -38.40
CA ALA A 803 -5.81 -59.01 -37.10
C ALA A 803 -6.76 -59.64 -36.07
N VAL A 804 -8.02 -59.20 -36.04
CA VAL A 804 -9.08 -59.78 -35.19
C VAL A 804 -9.36 -61.23 -35.57
N MET A 805 -9.47 -61.55 -36.86
CA MET A 805 -9.67 -62.92 -37.33
C MET A 805 -8.50 -63.83 -36.96
N LYS A 806 -7.26 -63.35 -37.14
CA LYS A 806 -6.05 -64.09 -36.75
C LYS A 806 -6.02 -64.36 -35.24
N TRP A 807 -6.43 -63.39 -34.43
CA TRP A 807 -6.50 -63.54 -32.97
C TRP A 807 -7.58 -64.56 -32.55
N LEU A 808 -8.78 -64.49 -33.15
CA LEU A 808 -9.90 -65.42 -32.90
C LEU A 808 -9.56 -66.87 -33.24
N ILE A 809 -8.78 -67.10 -34.32
CA ILE A 809 -8.28 -68.43 -34.70
C ILE A 809 -7.26 -68.96 -33.69
N GLN A 810 -6.41 -68.08 -33.16
CA GLN A 810 -5.34 -68.44 -32.21
C GLN A 810 -5.85 -68.65 -30.78
N ASN A 811 -6.96 -68.01 -30.39
CA ASN A 811 -7.52 -68.05 -29.05
C ASN A 811 -9.03 -68.35 -29.09
N PRO A 812 -9.45 -69.61 -29.24
CA PRO A 812 -10.85 -69.98 -29.26
C PRO A 812 -11.50 -69.71 -27.89
N LEU A 813 -12.50 -68.82 -27.87
CA LEU A 813 -13.29 -68.53 -26.67
C LEU A 813 -14.20 -69.73 -26.33
N PRO A 814 -14.44 -70.01 -25.03
CA PRO A 814 -15.33 -71.09 -24.61
C PRO A 814 -16.75 -70.90 -25.15
N TYR A 815 -17.38 -71.99 -25.57
CA TYR A 815 -18.76 -72.02 -26.06
C TYR A 815 -19.71 -71.73 -24.88
N ASP A 816 -20.22 -70.51 -24.80
CA ASP A 816 -21.24 -70.14 -23.81
C ASP A 816 -22.36 -69.32 -24.48
N GLU A 817 -23.60 -69.50 -24.03
CA GLU A 817 -24.83 -68.92 -24.64
C GLU A 817 -25.03 -67.41 -24.39
N THR A 818 -23.97 -66.63 -24.20
CA THR A 818 -24.09 -65.18 -24.00
C THR A 818 -24.25 -64.42 -25.34
N GLU A 819 -24.95 -63.27 -25.32
CA GLU A 819 -25.11 -62.41 -26.51
C GLU A 819 -23.78 -62.06 -27.18
N SER A 820 -22.73 -61.92 -26.37
CA SER A 820 -21.36 -61.66 -26.77
C SER A 820 -20.76 -62.80 -27.61
N SER A 821 -21.02 -64.06 -27.26
CA SER A 821 -20.61 -65.24 -28.05
C SER A 821 -21.36 -65.32 -29.39
N GLN A 822 -22.65 -65.00 -29.42
CA GLN A 822 -23.43 -64.96 -30.66
C GLN A 822 -22.95 -63.84 -31.60
N ALA A 823 -22.57 -62.68 -31.06
CA ALA A 823 -22.00 -61.59 -31.84
C ALA A 823 -20.65 -61.97 -32.47
N ILE A 824 -19.78 -62.68 -31.75
CA ILE A 824 -18.51 -63.19 -32.30
C ILE A 824 -18.75 -64.25 -33.38
N GLN A 825 -19.73 -65.14 -33.19
CA GLN A 825 -20.09 -66.12 -34.23
C GLN A 825 -20.61 -65.45 -35.51
N ARG A 826 -21.36 -64.34 -35.40
CA ARG A 826 -21.74 -63.52 -36.57
C ARG A 826 -20.53 -62.88 -37.26
N ILE A 827 -19.53 -62.44 -36.50
CA ILE A 827 -18.28 -61.89 -37.05
C ILE A 827 -17.46 -62.98 -37.79
N LEU A 828 -17.41 -64.19 -37.23
CA LEU A 828 -16.77 -65.35 -37.87
C LEU A 828 -17.51 -65.76 -39.15
N ALA A 829 -18.84 -65.74 -39.15
CA ALA A 829 -19.68 -66.11 -40.30
C ALA A 829 -19.76 -65.04 -41.41
N GLN A 830 -19.49 -63.75 -41.10
CA GLN A 830 -19.46 -62.66 -42.08
C GLN A 830 -18.11 -62.50 -42.79
N ASN A 831 -17.03 -63.06 -42.23
CA ASN A 831 -15.67 -62.98 -42.78
C ASN A 831 -15.13 -64.35 -43.27
N SER A 832 -15.90 -65.43 -43.09
CA SER A 832 -15.75 -66.72 -43.80
C SER A 832 -16.41 -66.65 -45.17
#